data_AF-A0A1F5AA50-F1
#
_entry.id   AF-A0A1F5AA50-F1
#
_cell.length_a   1.000
_cell.length_b   1.000
_cell.length_c   1.000
_cell.angle_alpha   90.00
_cell.angle_beta   90.00
_cell.angle_gamma   90.00
#
_symmetry.space_group_name_H-M   'P 1'
#
loop_
_entity.id
_entity.type
_entity.pdbx_description
1 polymer ?
#
loop_
_entity_poly.entity_id
_entity_poly.type
_entity_poly.pdbx_seq_one_letter_code
_entity_poly.pdbx_strand_id
1 'polypeptide(L)'
;MRLKLLMRSPLWAVAVLAGFLSSGLPSCSSRRPARPGLEALFEDGRAVFYRSVADEVDRHPDLAGLNDAERAKIRGLREAYPRLYAILMNYYYQKDAPVFEALLGSGSDGSMRRFREMYLDLARSSARMFAESLFQPSPQGVYFKDLIPRFKGKDAVDIVAMSAGHLAKLDLPSPDKIEPKTLSPEFEKQWGLDAAKFRGAHKLTKGRGARIAVLDSGIDMSHPVFQNTAWGNHFNFVGRDGLPWMPAGPPMVDWGWHGTIVTSIVAKYAPEARITVYRYLDADSQNDSPLPLVVTSLMGAAIYKAVHDGNDVINISAGTNLHVPYLQEACRYARDNNVVLVTASPYYLGRYLGGSEDYPGQYPENVSVTAIAKLGENTYGYWDVAAPEPTTMVGAPAAPFVAFPAYVGEKDDYAAGISCATPIVASLAALVASVYPRLGTEPPGQYADTVKKLLMENADPRAVGFDGFSPECGYGLIDAEKTVKAALRLAGARPVQGPRPEEPPPPPSPRGDDVFSEGKAVFYGQVRLAFGLHPERHRLLPAEIDRIGRGAEGLPLLYEGLIDILFPEAGAGSTALREENGLPAFREKYLGLCRDAADRLVESLFCESPGTQDLLSSAPNVGRGRLDLILDSIGRNPVTGRPEEAPAGLDPQAFERSPAFEIPKFPRAQETAKGKGLKVAVIDSGRGTLMALIASRCAPEAEIRTYRTGGAPDSPYEYWPAIELAQAVSHAAQDGNDIILTGAAFGRDFPFLWQACRSAYLKNIVIIAPNGLSSPGQAGERPAYPAAYSSVISAAGAALGAGGRPVPWALSSPSRSTAVTAPAFAGEGIPPSNAHAVGACGGLAALVASKIPKTEKELPGQYVQRIAEIMKKSADPGALGFADFDPKIGYGLIDAEKAVGPVLEAYIKKMAEIEDSFNKRMAQRAKEAEEAARKDAAEKEASAKKK
;
A
#
# COMPACT_ATOMS: atom_id res chain seq x y z
N MET A 1 45.41 -7.47 -66.83
CA MET A 1 44.63 -8.09 -67.93
C MET A 1 44.44 -9.55 -67.57
N ARG A 2 43.17 -9.98 -67.47
CA ARG A 2 42.72 -11.39 -67.48
C ARG A 2 43.43 -12.41 -66.57
N LEU A 3 42.67 -12.92 -65.60
CA LEU A 3 42.59 -14.34 -65.19
C LEU A 3 43.84 -15.04 -64.62
N LYS A 4 43.61 -15.85 -63.56
CA LYS A 4 44.48 -16.93 -63.01
C LYS A 4 45.69 -16.43 -62.20
N LEU A 5 46.16 -17.04 -61.10
CA LEU A 5 46.01 -18.33 -60.41
C LEU A 5 46.64 -18.06 -59.00
N LEU A 6 46.20 -18.57 -57.85
CA LEU A 6 46.54 -19.90 -57.33
C LEU A 6 45.97 -20.09 -55.91
N MET A 7 45.41 -21.28 -55.69
CA MET A 7 45.01 -21.86 -54.39
C MET A 7 46.22 -22.35 -53.58
N ARG A 8 46.10 -22.32 -52.23
CA ARG A 8 46.40 -23.43 -51.29
C ARG A 8 46.06 -23.04 -49.83
N SER A 9 44.88 -23.49 -49.36
CA SER A 9 44.50 -24.04 -48.02
C SER A 9 45.07 -23.49 -46.68
N PRO A 10 44.43 -23.75 -45.50
CA PRO A 10 43.01 -23.61 -45.14
C PRO A 10 42.84 -23.02 -43.71
N LEU A 11 42.41 -21.76 -43.55
CA LEU A 11 42.05 -21.21 -42.23
C LEU A 11 40.75 -20.39 -42.20
N TRP A 12 40.05 -20.34 -43.34
CA TRP A 12 38.87 -19.48 -43.51
C TRP A 12 37.52 -20.22 -43.56
N ALA A 13 37.53 -21.55 -43.41
CA ALA A 13 36.31 -22.36 -43.46
C ALA A 13 35.71 -22.70 -42.07
N VAL A 14 36.31 -22.25 -40.95
CA VAL A 14 35.80 -22.56 -39.59
C VAL A 14 34.99 -21.41 -38.97
N ALA A 15 35.08 -20.17 -39.47
CA ALA A 15 34.42 -19.02 -38.84
C ALA A 15 33.01 -18.69 -39.39
N VAL A 16 32.61 -19.24 -40.55
CA VAL A 16 31.31 -18.92 -41.19
C VAL A 16 30.27 -20.05 -41.04
N LEU A 17 30.69 -21.23 -40.57
CA LEU A 17 29.79 -22.37 -40.27
C LEU A 17 29.41 -22.51 -38.79
N ALA A 18 30.00 -21.71 -37.89
CA ALA A 18 29.65 -21.71 -36.46
C ALA A 18 28.50 -20.74 -36.09
N GLY A 19 28.07 -19.87 -37.02
CA GLY A 19 26.98 -18.91 -36.80
C GLY A 19 25.60 -19.35 -37.31
N PHE A 20 25.49 -20.51 -37.97
CA PHE A 20 24.24 -20.97 -38.59
C PHE A 20 23.86 -22.43 -38.27
N LEU A 21 24.53 -23.08 -37.29
CA LEU A 21 24.25 -24.47 -36.88
C LEU A 21 24.03 -24.68 -35.37
N SER A 22 23.73 -23.62 -34.60
CA SER A 22 23.21 -23.78 -33.23
C SER A 22 21.68 -23.65 -33.11
N SER A 23 20.97 -23.39 -34.20
CA SER A 23 19.50 -23.44 -34.28
C SER A 23 19.05 -24.79 -34.87
N GLY A 24 19.10 -25.88 -34.11
CA GLY A 24 18.70 -27.16 -34.68
C GLY A 24 18.83 -28.45 -33.86
N LEU A 25 19.21 -28.39 -32.58
CA LEU A 25 19.02 -29.53 -31.68
C LEU A 25 18.22 -29.05 -30.46
N PRO A 26 17.08 -29.70 -30.13
CA PRO A 26 16.37 -29.38 -28.92
C PRO A 26 17.31 -29.69 -27.77
N SER A 27 17.74 -28.66 -27.04
CA SER A 27 18.09 -28.91 -25.65
C SER A 27 16.87 -29.59 -25.06
N CYS A 28 16.99 -30.83 -24.60
CA CYS A 28 16.05 -31.41 -23.67
C CYS A 28 16.13 -30.60 -22.36
N SER A 29 15.69 -29.33 -22.38
CA SER A 29 14.87 -28.87 -21.29
C SER A 29 13.57 -29.64 -21.50
N SER A 30 13.25 -30.54 -20.59
CA SER A 30 11.91 -31.08 -20.52
C SER A 30 10.97 -29.86 -20.45
N ARG A 31 10.31 -29.51 -21.56
CA ARG A 31 9.01 -28.84 -21.46
C ARG A 31 8.20 -29.79 -20.59
N ARG A 32 8.08 -29.50 -19.30
CA ARG A 32 7.06 -30.15 -18.50
C ARG A 32 5.76 -29.84 -19.25
N PRO A 33 5.05 -30.84 -19.80
CA PRO A 33 3.74 -30.58 -20.35
C PRO A 33 2.92 -29.88 -19.26
N ALA A 34 2.12 -28.88 -19.65
CA ALA A 34 1.20 -28.24 -18.71
C ALA A 34 0.44 -29.36 -18.00
N ARG A 35 0.49 -29.37 -16.65
CA ARG A 35 -0.27 -30.35 -15.88
C ARG A 35 -1.75 -30.15 -16.24
N PRO A 36 -2.50 -31.17 -16.69
CA PRO A 36 -3.86 -31.00 -17.22
C PRO A 36 -4.82 -30.21 -16.31
N GLY A 37 -4.58 -30.18 -15.00
CA GLY A 37 -5.38 -29.39 -14.04
C GLY A 37 -5.09 -27.88 -13.99
N LEU A 38 -3.94 -27.40 -14.47
CA LEU A 38 -3.58 -25.98 -14.40
C LEU A 38 -4.25 -25.13 -15.49
N GLU A 39 -4.45 -25.70 -16.68
CA GLU A 39 -5.22 -25.05 -17.75
C GLU A 39 -6.69 -24.93 -17.37
N ALA A 40 -7.27 -26.00 -16.79
CA ALA A 40 -8.62 -25.96 -16.24
C ALA A 40 -8.74 -24.94 -15.10
N LEU A 41 -7.75 -24.85 -14.20
CA LEU A 41 -7.73 -23.84 -13.13
C LEU A 41 -7.65 -22.41 -13.67
N PHE A 42 -6.90 -22.18 -14.74
CA PHE A 42 -6.85 -20.88 -15.40
C PHE A 42 -8.22 -20.48 -15.95
N GLU A 43 -8.93 -21.43 -16.56
CA GLU A 43 -10.30 -21.25 -17.04
C GLU A 43 -11.32 -21.03 -15.92
N ASP A 44 -11.19 -21.77 -14.81
CA ASP A 44 -11.98 -21.56 -13.60
C ASP A 44 -11.77 -20.14 -13.06
N GLY A 45 -10.51 -19.70 -12.96
CA GLY A 45 -10.16 -18.35 -12.55
C GLY A 45 -10.72 -17.28 -13.49
N ARG A 46 -10.72 -17.54 -14.81
CA ARG A 46 -11.31 -16.65 -15.81
C ARG A 46 -12.81 -16.47 -15.59
N ALA A 47 -13.53 -17.56 -15.38
CA ALA A 47 -14.96 -17.52 -15.08
C ALA A 47 -15.25 -16.79 -13.76
N VAL A 48 -14.45 -17.05 -12.72
CA VAL A 48 -14.55 -16.35 -11.42
C VAL A 48 -14.32 -14.85 -11.59
N PHE A 49 -13.27 -14.44 -12.31
CA PHE A 49 -12.94 -13.03 -12.51
C PHE A 49 -14.10 -12.25 -13.15
N TYR A 50 -14.60 -12.66 -14.31
CA TYR A 50 -15.63 -11.88 -15.02
C TYR A 50 -16.95 -11.82 -14.26
N ARG A 51 -17.34 -12.92 -13.56
CA ARG A 51 -18.50 -12.89 -12.67
C ARG A 51 -18.28 -11.93 -11.50
N SER A 52 -17.11 -11.99 -10.86
CA SER A 52 -16.79 -11.09 -9.76
C SER A 52 -16.73 -9.62 -10.19
N VAL A 53 -16.28 -9.29 -11.40
CA VAL A 53 -16.33 -7.89 -11.90
C VAL A 53 -17.78 -7.41 -11.96
N ALA A 54 -18.69 -8.21 -12.54
CA ALA A 54 -20.10 -7.85 -12.61
C ALA A 54 -20.70 -7.66 -11.21
N ASP A 55 -20.44 -8.60 -10.29
CA ASP A 55 -20.99 -8.53 -8.93
C ASP A 55 -20.43 -7.34 -8.14
N GLU A 56 -19.15 -7.01 -8.28
CA GLU A 56 -18.53 -5.85 -7.60
C GLU A 56 -19.05 -4.52 -8.16
N VAL A 57 -19.25 -4.42 -9.48
CA VAL A 57 -19.83 -3.22 -10.12
C VAL A 57 -21.29 -3.03 -9.70
N ASP A 58 -22.12 -4.08 -9.76
CA ASP A 58 -23.54 -4.00 -9.40
C ASP A 58 -23.76 -3.65 -7.91
N ARG A 59 -22.79 -3.99 -7.05
CA ARG A 59 -22.79 -3.64 -5.61
C ARG A 59 -22.05 -2.33 -5.30
N HIS A 60 -21.45 -1.67 -6.29
CA HIS A 60 -20.63 -0.49 -6.06
C HIS A 60 -21.50 0.71 -5.67
N PRO A 61 -21.18 1.45 -4.59
CA PRO A 61 -22.01 2.58 -4.13
C PRO A 61 -22.13 3.69 -5.18
N ASP A 62 -21.11 3.84 -6.04
CA ASP A 62 -21.09 4.83 -7.11
C ASP A 62 -21.56 4.29 -8.46
N LEU A 63 -22.33 3.19 -8.50
CA LEU A 63 -22.87 2.59 -9.74
C LEU A 63 -23.59 3.61 -10.66
N ALA A 64 -24.23 4.63 -10.06
CA ALA A 64 -24.88 5.72 -10.76
C ALA A 64 -23.92 6.59 -11.60
N GLY A 65 -22.61 6.52 -11.34
CA GLY A 65 -21.55 7.19 -12.10
C GLY A 65 -21.31 6.59 -13.48
N LEU A 66 -21.78 5.36 -13.75
CA LEU A 66 -21.71 4.72 -15.06
C LEU A 66 -22.98 4.98 -15.87
N ASN A 67 -22.87 5.09 -17.19
CA ASN A 67 -24.02 5.16 -18.09
C ASN A 67 -24.50 3.75 -18.51
N ASP A 68 -25.66 3.68 -19.18
CA ASP A 68 -26.25 2.40 -19.61
C ASP A 68 -25.37 1.61 -20.59
N ALA A 69 -24.65 2.31 -21.47
CA ALA A 69 -23.74 1.67 -22.42
C ALA A 69 -22.52 1.07 -21.71
N GLU A 70 -21.96 1.77 -20.72
CA GLU A 70 -20.85 1.25 -19.89
C GLU A 70 -21.30 0.04 -19.08
N ARG A 71 -22.48 0.08 -18.46
CA ARG A 71 -23.05 -1.08 -17.75
C ARG A 71 -23.28 -2.28 -18.67
N ALA A 72 -23.82 -2.04 -19.87
CA ALA A 72 -24.01 -3.11 -20.85
C ALA A 72 -22.66 -3.71 -21.31
N LYS A 73 -21.65 -2.86 -21.52
CA LYS A 73 -20.28 -3.29 -21.86
C LYS A 73 -19.64 -4.12 -20.75
N ILE A 74 -19.86 -3.77 -19.47
CA ILE A 74 -19.37 -4.55 -18.31
C ILE A 74 -20.07 -5.92 -18.23
N ARG A 75 -21.37 -6.00 -18.54
CA ARG A 75 -22.08 -7.29 -18.59
C ARG A 75 -21.57 -8.20 -19.71
N GLY A 76 -21.10 -7.62 -20.82
CA GLY A 76 -20.44 -8.32 -21.93
C GLY A 76 -18.91 -8.23 -21.92
N LEU A 77 -18.29 -8.02 -20.75
CA LEU A 77 -16.86 -7.70 -20.67
C LEU A 77 -15.96 -8.84 -21.19
N ARG A 78 -16.40 -10.08 -21.02
CA ARG A 78 -15.67 -11.26 -21.49
C ARG A 78 -15.53 -11.28 -22.99
N GLU A 79 -16.60 -10.94 -23.71
CA GLU A 79 -16.64 -10.89 -25.17
C GLU A 79 -15.95 -9.62 -25.68
N ALA A 80 -16.13 -8.49 -25.00
CA ALA A 80 -15.54 -7.21 -25.38
C ALA A 80 -14.01 -7.18 -25.20
N TYR A 81 -13.48 -7.79 -24.12
CA TYR A 81 -12.06 -7.79 -23.78
C TYR A 81 -11.59 -9.18 -23.32
N PRO A 82 -11.50 -10.17 -24.24
CA PRO A 82 -11.24 -11.58 -23.89
C PRO A 82 -9.86 -11.84 -23.28
N ARG A 83 -8.91 -10.93 -23.49
CA ARG A 83 -7.53 -11.02 -22.98
C ARG A 83 -7.36 -10.38 -21.61
N LEU A 84 -8.33 -9.59 -21.15
CA LEU A 84 -8.20 -8.74 -19.95
C LEU A 84 -7.89 -9.55 -18.69
N TYR A 85 -8.60 -10.66 -18.47
CA TYR A 85 -8.34 -11.55 -17.34
C TYR A 85 -6.88 -12.00 -17.31
N ALA A 86 -6.40 -12.54 -18.43
CA ALA A 86 -5.06 -13.11 -18.51
C ALA A 86 -3.98 -12.05 -18.27
N ILE A 87 -4.17 -10.86 -18.83
CA ILE A 87 -3.31 -9.70 -18.63
C ILE A 87 -3.22 -9.36 -17.14
N LEU A 88 -4.35 -9.13 -16.46
CA LEU A 88 -4.35 -8.74 -15.05
C LEU A 88 -3.80 -9.84 -14.13
N MET A 89 -4.06 -11.11 -14.43
CA MET A 89 -3.48 -12.22 -13.68
C MET A 89 -1.96 -12.27 -13.80
N ASN A 90 -1.39 -11.98 -14.98
CA ASN A 90 0.06 -11.88 -15.11
C ASN A 90 0.67 -10.76 -14.26
N TYR A 91 -0.13 -9.75 -13.89
CA TYR A 91 0.31 -8.61 -13.09
C TYR A 91 0.28 -8.97 -11.62
N TYR A 92 -0.91 -9.25 -11.09
CA TYR A 92 -1.08 -9.46 -9.65
C TYR A 92 -0.43 -10.75 -9.14
N TYR A 93 -0.20 -11.74 -10.02
CA TYR A 93 0.56 -12.95 -9.69
C TYR A 93 1.98 -12.66 -9.20
N GLN A 94 2.59 -11.56 -9.64
CA GLN A 94 4.01 -11.31 -9.33
C GLN A 94 4.30 -11.08 -7.86
N LYS A 95 3.33 -10.57 -7.07
CA LYS A 95 3.50 -10.37 -5.63
C LYS A 95 3.83 -11.69 -4.92
N ASP A 96 3.09 -12.74 -5.24
CA ASP A 96 3.20 -14.05 -4.59
C ASP A 96 3.87 -15.11 -5.48
N ALA A 97 4.52 -14.70 -6.57
CA ALA A 97 5.13 -15.62 -7.54
C ALA A 97 6.09 -16.65 -6.90
N PRO A 98 7.00 -16.29 -5.97
CA PRO A 98 7.85 -17.28 -5.30
C PRO A 98 7.05 -18.32 -4.51
N VAL A 99 5.93 -17.92 -3.89
CA VAL A 99 5.05 -18.83 -3.16
C VAL A 99 4.33 -19.77 -4.12
N PHE A 100 3.80 -19.24 -5.21
CA PHE A 100 3.18 -20.05 -6.25
C PHE A 100 4.16 -21.05 -6.87
N GLU A 101 5.39 -20.62 -7.15
CA GLU A 101 6.46 -21.49 -7.68
C GLU A 101 6.83 -22.60 -6.69
N ALA A 102 6.96 -22.28 -5.40
CA ALA A 102 7.22 -23.26 -4.35
C ALA A 102 6.09 -24.31 -4.23
N LEU A 103 4.83 -23.87 -4.28
CA LEU A 103 3.67 -24.76 -4.24
C LEU A 103 3.60 -25.69 -5.46
N LEU A 104 3.84 -25.15 -6.67
CA LEU A 104 3.92 -25.94 -7.90
C LEU A 104 5.09 -26.92 -7.90
N GLY A 105 6.23 -26.49 -7.36
CA GLY A 105 7.46 -27.27 -7.20
C GLY A 105 7.29 -28.47 -6.28
N SER A 106 6.66 -28.26 -5.12
CA SER A 106 6.28 -29.33 -4.18
C SER A 106 5.37 -30.37 -4.85
N GLY A 107 4.33 -29.92 -5.54
CA GLY A 107 3.43 -30.78 -6.30
C GLY A 107 2.60 -31.77 -5.46
N SER A 108 2.65 -31.71 -4.13
CA SER A 108 1.80 -32.51 -3.25
C SER A 108 0.32 -32.12 -3.40
N ASP A 109 -0.61 -33.03 -3.12
CA ASP A 109 -2.05 -32.73 -3.20
C ASP A 109 -2.45 -31.52 -2.33
N GLY A 110 -1.85 -31.39 -1.14
CA GLY A 110 -2.05 -30.24 -0.26
C GLY A 110 -1.51 -28.94 -0.84
N SER A 111 -0.30 -28.97 -1.43
CA SER A 111 0.28 -27.80 -2.11
C SER A 111 -0.51 -27.39 -3.35
N MET A 112 -1.03 -28.35 -4.12
CA MET A 112 -1.86 -28.08 -5.30
C MET A 112 -3.25 -27.55 -4.92
N ARG A 113 -3.85 -28.00 -3.81
CA ARG A 113 -5.07 -27.39 -3.27
C ARG A 113 -4.84 -25.95 -2.82
N ARG A 114 -3.78 -25.69 -2.04
CA ARG A 114 -3.41 -24.33 -1.62
C ARG A 114 -3.12 -23.40 -2.80
N PHE A 115 -2.41 -23.90 -3.82
CA PHE A 115 -2.18 -23.15 -5.06
C PHE A 115 -3.50 -22.76 -5.72
N ARG A 116 -4.44 -23.71 -5.85
CA ARG A 116 -5.76 -23.46 -6.44
C ARG A 116 -6.55 -22.41 -5.67
N GLU A 117 -6.61 -22.50 -4.34
CA GLU A 117 -7.31 -21.52 -3.50
C GLU A 117 -6.72 -20.12 -3.67
N MET A 118 -5.40 -19.99 -3.48
CA MET A 118 -4.70 -18.70 -3.61
C MET A 118 -4.87 -18.10 -5.01
N TYR A 119 -4.83 -18.93 -6.05
CA TYR A 119 -5.01 -18.48 -7.43
C TYR A 119 -6.43 -17.98 -7.72
N LEU A 120 -7.46 -18.64 -7.19
CA LEU A 120 -8.84 -18.20 -7.34
C LEU A 120 -9.14 -16.94 -6.52
N ASP A 121 -8.54 -16.79 -5.34
CA ASP A 121 -8.63 -15.56 -4.54
C ASP A 121 -7.92 -14.38 -5.20
N LEU A 122 -6.77 -14.64 -5.84
CA LEU A 122 -6.10 -13.65 -6.68
C LEU A 122 -6.99 -13.20 -7.84
N ALA A 123 -7.73 -14.11 -8.47
CA ALA A 123 -8.68 -13.75 -9.53
C ALA A 123 -9.82 -12.85 -9.02
N ARG A 124 -10.37 -13.13 -7.83
CA ARG A 124 -11.40 -12.26 -7.20
C ARG A 124 -10.85 -10.89 -6.83
N SER A 125 -9.65 -10.84 -6.24
CA SER A 125 -8.98 -9.59 -5.88
C SER A 125 -8.65 -8.74 -7.11
N SER A 126 -8.20 -9.38 -8.20
CA SER A 126 -7.96 -8.74 -9.50
C SER A 126 -9.24 -8.16 -10.09
N ALA A 127 -10.36 -8.89 -10.00
CA ALA A 127 -11.67 -8.42 -10.44
C ALA A 127 -12.13 -7.19 -9.66
N ARG A 128 -11.95 -7.19 -8.34
CA ARG A 128 -12.25 -6.03 -7.49
C ARG A 128 -11.40 -4.81 -7.85
N MET A 129 -10.09 -4.98 -8.07
CA MET A 129 -9.23 -3.88 -8.50
C MET A 129 -9.63 -3.29 -9.85
N PHE A 130 -10.04 -4.14 -10.80
CA PHE A 130 -10.60 -3.68 -12.06
C PHE A 130 -11.92 -2.92 -11.85
N ALA A 131 -12.85 -3.44 -11.04
CA ALA A 131 -14.12 -2.77 -10.78
C ALA A 131 -13.91 -1.40 -10.12
N GLU A 132 -13.09 -1.31 -9.07
CA GLU A 132 -12.77 -0.06 -8.36
C GLU A 132 -12.12 0.98 -9.30
N SER A 133 -11.34 0.53 -10.29
CA SER A 133 -10.72 1.45 -11.26
C SER A 133 -11.71 2.20 -12.14
N LEU A 134 -12.93 1.67 -12.32
CA LEU A 134 -14.00 2.31 -13.11
C LEU A 134 -14.62 3.52 -12.40
N PHE A 135 -14.50 3.58 -11.08
CA PHE A 135 -15.17 4.58 -10.23
C PHE A 135 -14.21 5.61 -9.63
N GLN A 136 -12.95 5.63 -10.07
CA GLN A 136 -11.98 6.53 -9.46
C GLN A 136 -12.30 8.00 -9.73
N PRO A 137 -12.30 8.85 -8.69
CA PRO A 137 -12.31 10.29 -8.88
C PRO A 137 -10.94 10.71 -9.42
N SER A 138 -10.89 10.97 -10.72
CA SER A 138 -9.70 11.54 -11.36
C SER A 138 -9.80 13.07 -11.36
N PRO A 139 -8.80 13.81 -10.82
CA PRO A 139 -8.76 15.28 -10.91
C PRO A 139 -8.83 15.80 -12.36
N GLN A 140 -8.46 14.95 -13.32
CA GLN A 140 -8.39 15.27 -14.74
C GLN A 140 -9.57 14.70 -15.56
N GLY A 141 -10.39 13.81 -14.97
CA GLY A 141 -11.11 12.74 -15.69
C GLY A 141 -12.04 13.12 -16.84
N VAL A 142 -12.79 14.23 -16.77
CA VAL A 142 -13.75 14.60 -17.83
C VAL A 142 -13.12 15.52 -18.88
N TYR A 143 -12.29 16.46 -18.47
CA TYR A 143 -11.69 17.44 -19.38
C TYR A 143 -10.48 16.87 -20.11
N PHE A 144 -9.66 16.07 -19.43
CA PHE A 144 -8.41 15.55 -19.95
C PHE A 144 -8.59 14.44 -20.98
N LYS A 145 -9.63 13.60 -20.81
CA LYS A 145 -9.97 12.56 -21.80
C LYS A 145 -10.36 13.15 -23.17
N ASP A 146 -10.95 14.35 -23.18
CA ASP A 146 -11.40 15.01 -24.41
C ASP A 146 -10.28 15.82 -25.08
N LEU A 147 -9.28 16.24 -24.29
CA LEU A 147 -8.09 16.94 -24.79
C LEU A 147 -7.07 16.02 -25.45
N ILE A 148 -6.88 14.81 -24.93
CA ILE A 148 -5.87 13.89 -25.48
C ILE A 148 -6.51 13.05 -26.61
N PRO A 149 -6.02 13.15 -27.85
CA PRO A 149 -6.61 12.45 -29.00
C PRO A 149 -6.79 10.94 -28.81
N ARG A 150 -5.89 10.28 -28.05
CA ARG A 150 -5.93 8.83 -27.83
C ARG A 150 -7.08 8.36 -26.92
N PHE A 151 -7.60 9.25 -26.05
CA PHE A 151 -8.72 8.95 -25.15
C PHE A 151 -10.07 9.45 -25.69
N LYS A 152 -10.05 10.23 -26.77
CA LYS A 152 -11.25 10.82 -27.36
C LYS A 152 -12.27 9.75 -27.80
N GLY A 153 -13.51 9.90 -27.36
CA GLY A 153 -14.62 9.01 -27.71
C GLY A 153 -14.59 7.64 -27.01
N LYS A 154 -13.70 7.46 -26.02
CA LYS A 154 -13.60 6.25 -25.20
C LYS A 154 -14.35 6.42 -23.89
N ASP A 155 -14.99 5.36 -23.43
CA ASP A 155 -15.65 5.33 -22.13
C ASP A 155 -14.71 4.85 -21.02
N ALA A 156 -15.20 4.82 -19.77
CA ALA A 156 -14.35 4.44 -18.63
C ALA A 156 -13.80 3.02 -18.77
N VAL A 157 -14.60 2.09 -19.31
CA VAL A 157 -14.20 0.68 -19.51
C VAL A 157 -13.07 0.58 -20.53
N ASP A 158 -13.18 1.31 -21.65
CA ASP A 158 -12.12 1.40 -22.66
C ASP A 158 -10.81 1.91 -22.06
N ILE A 159 -10.88 2.99 -21.26
CA ILE A 159 -9.71 3.64 -20.65
C ILE A 159 -9.03 2.71 -19.64
N VAL A 160 -9.81 2.04 -18.79
CA VAL A 160 -9.25 1.07 -17.82
C VAL A 160 -8.61 -0.12 -18.54
N ALA A 161 -9.29 -0.70 -19.54
CA ALA A 161 -8.72 -1.79 -20.32
C ALA A 161 -7.45 -1.38 -21.07
N MET A 162 -7.43 -0.16 -21.63
CA MET A 162 -6.22 0.44 -22.20
C MET A 162 -5.11 0.56 -21.18
N SER A 163 -5.40 1.03 -19.97
CA SER A 163 -4.42 1.18 -18.87
C SER A 163 -3.82 -0.15 -18.46
N ALA A 164 -4.54 -1.26 -18.64
CA ALA A 164 -4.03 -2.61 -18.45
C ALA A 164 -3.12 -3.08 -19.61
N GLY A 165 -2.95 -2.31 -20.69
CA GLY A 165 -2.15 -2.68 -21.86
C GLY A 165 -2.92 -3.50 -22.89
N HIS A 166 -4.25 -3.53 -22.82
CA HIS A 166 -5.08 -4.33 -23.73
C HIS A 166 -4.96 -3.87 -25.21
N LEU A 167 -4.75 -2.56 -25.43
CA LEU A 167 -4.59 -1.97 -26.77
C LEU A 167 -3.12 -1.64 -27.13
N ALA A 168 -2.16 -2.21 -26.39
CA ALA A 168 -0.76 -1.93 -26.65
C ALA A 168 -0.29 -2.47 -28.00
N LYS A 169 0.67 -1.77 -28.61
CA LYS A 169 1.32 -2.20 -29.85
C LYS A 169 2.33 -3.30 -29.55
N LEU A 170 2.08 -4.48 -30.12
CA LEU A 170 2.89 -5.69 -29.93
C LEU A 170 3.59 -6.13 -31.22
N ASP A 171 3.35 -5.43 -32.33
CA ASP A 171 3.98 -5.68 -33.61
C ASP A 171 5.47 -5.36 -33.56
N LEU A 172 6.25 -6.18 -34.27
CA LEU A 172 7.68 -5.93 -34.46
C LEU A 172 7.87 -4.92 -35.58
N PRO A 173 8.90 -4.06 -35.49
CA PRO A 173 9.22 -3.12 -36.56
C PRO A 173 9.57 -3.89 -37.84
N SER A 174 9.09 -3.37 -38.97
CA SER A 174 9.39 -3.96 -40.28
C SER A 174 10.88 -3.77 -40.61
N PRO A 175 11.60 -4.80 -41.10
CA PRO A 175 13.05 -4.71 -41.33
C PRO A 175 13.49 -3.56 -42.25
N ASP A 176 12.67 -3.17 -43.21
CA ASP A 176 12.90 -2.04 -44.12
C ASP A 176 12.81 -0.66 -43.46
N LYS A 177 12.19 -0.57 -42.27
CA LYS A 177 12.07 0.66 -41.47
C LYS A 177 13.15 0.79 -40.39
N ILE A 178 14.00 -0.22 -40.22
CA ILE A 178 15.09 -0.18 -39.25
C ILE A 178 16.26 0.54 -39.92
N GLU A 179 16.54 1.77 -39.48
CA GLU A 179 17.69 2.53 -39.94
C GLU A 179 18.93 2.12 -39.14
N PRO A 180 20.02 1.65 -39.77
CA PRO A 180 21.26 1.36 -39.06
C PRO A 180 21.81 2.62 -38.40
N LYS A 181 21.82 2.65 -37.07
CA LYS A 181 22.42 3.75 -36.30
C LYS A 181 23.93 3.55 -36.18
N THR A 182 24.67 4.64 -36.00
CA THR A 182 26.11 4.63 -35.66
C THR A 182 26.31 5.41 -34.38
N LEU A 183 27.14 4.91 -33.46
CA LEU A 183 27.37 5.57 -32.17
C LEU A 183 28.03 6.95 -32.37
N SER A 184 27.33 8.01 -31.99
CA SER A 184 27.84 9.38 -32.06
C SER A 184 29.02 9.59 -31.09
N PRO A 185 30.09 10.30 -31.48
CA PRO A 185 31.15 10.71 -30.56
C PRO A 185 30.65 11.52 -29.35
N GLU A 186 29.51 12.19 -29.47
CA GLU A 186 28.93 12.99 -28.39
C GLU A 186 28.41 12.15 -27.22
N PHE A 187 28.12 10.87 -27.45
CA PHE A 187 27.79 9.92 -26.39
C PHE A 187 28.91 9.82 -25.33
N GLU A 188 30.18 9.98 -25.73
CA GLU A 188 31.35 9.97 -24.85
C GLU A 188 31.68 11.34 -24.23
N LYS A 189 31.21 12.43 -24.82
CA LYS A 189 31.55 13.82 -24.46
C LYS A 189 30.47 14.54 -23.66
N GLN A 190 29.39 13.85 -23.32
CA GLN A 190 28.27 14.43 -22.58
C GLN A 190 28.70 15.02 -21.23
N TRP A 191 28.28 16.27 -20.99
CA TRP A 191 28.68 17.09 -19.85
C TRP A 191 28.30 16.49 -18.49
N GLY A 192 27.25 15.67 -18.43
CA GLY A 192 26.77 15.04 -17.21
C GLY A 192 27.81 14.11 -16.56
N LEU A 193 28.69 13.50 -17.36
CA LEU A 193 29.80 12.67 -16.86
C LEU A 193 30.82 13.47 -16.05
N ASP A 194 31.04 14.74 -16.45
CA ASP A 194 31.99 15.63 -15.81
C ASP A 194 31.35 16.33 -14.61
N ALA A 195 30.13 16.85 -14.77
CA ALA A 195 29.39 17.54 -13.70
C ALA A 195 29.16 16.65 -12.48
N ALA A 196 28.70 15.42 -12.68
CA ALA A 196 28.48 14.44 -11.61
C ALA A 196 29.72 13.59 -11.29
N LYS A 197 30.88 13.90 -11.88
CA LYS A 197 32.20 13.27 -11.62
C LYS A 197 32.24 11.75 -11.86
N PHE A 198 31.46 11.24 -12.83
CA PHE A 198 31.48 9.83 -13.21
C PHE A 198 32.81 9.38 -13.81
N ARG A 199 33.54 10.26 -14.52
CA ARG A 199 34.87 9.90 -15.04
C ARG A 199 35.87 9.53 -13.94
N GLY A 200 35.76 10.16 -12.77
CA GLY A 200 36.55 9.81 -11.59
C GLY A 200 36.10 8.48 -11.00
N ALA A 201 34.79 8.28 -10.83
CA ALA A 201 34.21 7.03 -10.36
C ALA A 201 34.56 5.83 -11.25
N HIS A 202 34.54 5.98 -12.58
CA HIS A 202 34.85 4.94 -13.57
C HIS A 202 36.30 4.44 -13.52
N LYS A 203 37.22 5.18 -12.87
CA LYS A 203 38.58 4.70 -12.57
C LYS A 203 38.60 3.74 -11.38
N LEU A 204 37.58 3.76 -10.53
CA LEU A 204 37.44 2.91 -9.34
C LEU A 204 36.55 1.69 -9.63
N THR A 205 35.42 1.92 -10.29
CA THR A 205 34.48 0.86 -10.74
C THR A 205 33.62 1.36 -11.88
N LYS A 206 33.19 0.43 -12.74
CA LYS A 206 32.23 0.68 -13.83
C LYS A 206 30.90 -0.07 -13.65
N GLY A 207 30.66 -0.64 -12.47
CA GLY A 207 29.40 -1.34 -12.15
C GLY A 207 29.45 -2.85 -12.28
N ARG A 208 30.64 -3.44 -12.49
CA ARG A 208 30.80 -4.90 -12.65
C ARG A 208 30.19 -5.66 -11.47
N GLY A 209 29.35 -6.65 -11.78
CA GLY A 209 28.70 -7.50 -10.79
C GLY A 209 27.39 -6.94 -10.22
N ALA A 210 27.12 -5.64 -10.40
CA ALA A 210 25.83 -5.06 -10.03
C ALA A 210 24.75 -5.42 -11.06
N ARG A 211 23.52 -5.60 -10.59
CA ARG A 211 22.32 -5.86 -11.40
C ARG A 211 21.35 -4.70 -11.27
N ILE A 212 20.99 -4.08 -12.39
CA ILE A 212 20.08 -2.95 -12.46
C ILE A 212 18.85 -3.32 -13.29
N ALA A 213 17.67 -3.17 -12.68
CA ALA A 213 16.39 -3.27 -13.35
C ALA A 213 15.98 -1.91 -13.90
N VAL A 214 15.55 -1.85 -15.16
CA VAL A 214 14.94 -0.67 -15.77
C VAL A 214 13.48 -1.00 -16.04
N LEU A 215 12.57 -0.38 -15.29
CA LEU A 215 11.12 -0.54 -15.45
C LEU A 215 10.63 0.60 -16.34
N ASP A 216 10.28 0.30 -17.59
CA ASP A 216 9.97 1.32 -18.59
C ASP A 216 9.12 0.77 -19.76
N SER A 217 9.11 1.47 -20.91
CA SER A 217 8.24 1.19 -22.07
C SER A 217 8.71 0.08 -23.00
N GLY A 218 9.90 -0.48 -22.77
CA GLY A 218 10.53 -1.48 -23.63
C GLY A 218 11.99 -1.16 -23.90
N ILE A 219 12.58 -1.84 -24.89
CA ILE A 219 13.91 -1.54 -25.38
C ILE A 219 14.12 -1.98 -26.84
N ASP A 220 14.83 -1.16 -27.62
CA ASP A 220 15.52 -1.58 -28.84
C ASP A 220 16.96 -2.02 -28.55
N MET A 221 17.17 -3.32 -28.37
CA MET A 221 18.49 -3.90 -28.09
C MET A 221 19.43 -3.88 -29.31
N SER A 222 18.93 -3.60 -30.52
CA SER A 222 19.75 -3.59 -31.74
C SER A 222 20.62 -2.34 -31.85
N HIS A 223 20.33 -1.30 -31.05
CA HIS A 223 21.05 -0.05 -31.09
C HIS A 223 22.54 -0.24 -30.72
N PRO A 224 23.51 0.34 -31.47
CA PRO A 224 24.95 0.15 -31.23
C PRO A 224 25.43 0.52 -29.81
N VAL A 225 24.70 1.41 -29.14
CA VAL A 225 24.97 1.80 -27.74
C VAL A 225 25.00 0.61 -26.77
N PHE A 226 24.32 -0.49 -27.13
CA PHE A 226 24.19 -1.68 -26.28
C PHE A 226 25.13 -2.83 -26.66
N GLN A 227 26.02 -2.68 -27.64
CA GLN A 227 26.86 -3.78 -28.15
C GLN A 227 27.71 -4.47 -27.07
N ASN A 228 28.06 -3.75 -26.00
CA ASN A 228 28.86 -4.27 -24.88
C ASN A 228 28.07 -4.40 -23.57
N THR A 229 26.74 -4.29 -23.62
CA THR A 229 25.88 -4.37 -22.43
C THR A 229 25.71 -5.81 -21.98
N ALA A 230 25.91 -6.07 -20.69
CA ALA A 230 25.56 -7.35 -20.10
C ALA A 230 24.06 -7.40 -19.79
N TRP A 231 23.34 -8.36 -20.38
CA TRP A 231 21.89 -8.48 -20.20
C TRP A 231 21.48 -9.52 -19.15
N GLY A 232 20.43 -9.19 -18.39
CA GLY A 232 19.62 -10.15 -17.64
C GLY A 232 18.43 -10.67 -18.45
N ASN A 233 17.55 -11.41 -17.80
CA ASN A 233 16.35 -11.95 -18.45
C ASN A 233 15.25 -10.90 -18.47
N HIS A 234 15.07 -10.23 -19.61
CA HIS A 234 14.00 -9.25 -19.77
C HIS A 234 12.61 -9.83 -19.55
N PHE A 235 11.69 -8.98 -19.12
CA PHE A 235 10.33 -9.39 -18.87
C PHE A 235 9.35 -8.35 -19.42
N ASN A 236 8.38 -8.81 -20.22
CA ASN A 236 7.33 -7.96 -20.76
C ASN A 236 5.98 -8.31 -20.11
N PHE A 237 5.40 -7.35 -19.39
CA PHE A 237 4.04 -7.40 -18.88
C PHE A 237 3.01 -7.05 -19.97
N VAL A 238 3.34 -6.08 -20.82
CA VAL A 238 2.44 -5.51 -21.80
C VAL A 238 2.11 -6.54 -22.88
N GLY A 239 0.82 -6.84 -23.04
CA GLY A 239 0.32 -7.82 -23.99
C GLY A 239 0.53 -9.27 -23.57
N ARG A 240 0.99 -9.52 -22.33
CA ARG A 240 1.19 -10.86 -21.79
C ARG A 240 -0.14 -11.43 -21.30
N ASP A 241 -0.70 -12.36 -22.07
CA ASP A 241 -2.04 -12.90 -21.89
C ASP A 241 -2.07 -14.45 -21.85
N GLY A 242 -0.90 -15.07 -21.66
CA GLY A 242 -0.76 -16.50 -21.41
C GLY A 242 -0.87 -16.85 -19.92
N LEU A 243 -0.63 -18.12 -19.59
CA LEU A 243 -0.58 -18.59 -18.21
C LEU A 243 0.55 -17.90 -17.43
N PRO A 244 0.31 -17.35 -16.22
CA PRO A 244 1.33 -16.63 -15.45
C PRO A 244 2.61 -17.43 -15.16
N TRP A 245 2.47 -18.73 -14.92
CA TRP A 245 3.57 -19.66 -14.61
C TRP A 245 4.31 -20.20 -15.85
N MET A 246 4.01 -19.72 -17.06
CA MET A 246 4.68 -20.13 -18.29
C MET A 246 5.74 -19.12 -18.72
N PRO A 247 6.92 -19.53 -19.23
CA PRO A 247 8.02 -18.60 -19.50
C PRO A 247 7.85 -17.75 -20.78
N ALA A 248 6.94 -18.12 -21.69
CA ALA A 248 6.76 -17.40 -22.96
C ALA A 248 6.23 -15.98 -22.71
N GLY A 249 6.80 -14.98 -23.38
CA GLY A 249 6.41 -13.58 -23.23
C GLY A 249 6.45 -12.82 -24.56
N PRO A 250 5.71 -11.70 -24.66
CA PRO A 250 5.69 -10.84 -25.84
C PRO A 250 7.04 -10.13 -26.07
N PRO A 251 7.29 -9.59 -27.28
CA PRO A 251 8.54 -8.91 -27.60
C PRO A 251 8.76 -7.63 -26.79
N MET A 252 10.03 -7.28 -26.54
CA MET A 252 10.42 -6.09 -25.76
C MET A 252 10.37 -4.77 -26.53
N VAL A 253 9.76 -4.75 -27.73
CA VAL A 253 9.72 -3.57 -28.62
C VAL A 253 9.30 -2.30 -27.87
N ASP A 254 10.01 -1.21 -28.15
CA ASP A 254 9.77 0.11 -27.57
C ASP A 254 9.29 1.08 -28.64
N TRP A 255 8.00 1.05 -28.94
CA TRP A 255 7.39 2.04 -29.84
C TRP A 255 7.30 3.43 -29.19
N GLY A 256 7.34 3.47 -27.86
CA GLY A 256 7.30 4.66 -27.05
C GLY A 256 8.63 5.35 -26.85
N TRP A 257 9.74 4.79 -27.39
CA TRP A 257 11.14 5.26 -27.35
C TRP A 257 11.78 5.55 -25.99
N HIS A 258 10.98 5.73 -24.94
CA HIS A 258 11.40 6.19 -23.63
C HIS A 258 12.30 5.18 -22.91
N GLY A 259 11.93 3.90 -22.90
CA GLY A 259 12.72 2.85 -22.26
C GLY A 259 14.09 2.63 -22.91
N THR A 260 14.18 2.81 -24.23
CA THR A 260 15.46 2.78 -24.97
C THR A 260 16.34 3.96 -24.57
N ILE A 261 15.78 5.17 -24.48
CA ILE A 261 16.48 6.36 -24.00
C ILE A 261 17.00 6.14 -22.58
N VAL A 262 16.14 5.74 -21.65
CA VAL A 262 16.50 5.51 -20.24
C VAL A 262 17.59 4.44 -20.11
N THR A 263 17.46 3.34 -20.85
CA THR A 263 18.45 2.26 -20.79
C THR A 263 19.78 2.67 -21.41
N SER A 264 19.79 3.53 -22.44
CA SER A 264 21.03 4.06 -23.05
C SER A 264 21.86 4.88 -22.04
N ILE A 265 21.19 5.58 -21.12
CA ILE A 265 21.83 6.32 -20.03
C ILE A 265 22.45 5.34 -19.03
N VAL A 266 21.73 4.28 -18.62
CA VAL A 266 22.30 3.26 -17.73
C VAL A 266 23.53 2.58 -18.37
N ALA A 267 23.45 2.24 -19.65
CA ALA A 267 24.56 1.66 -20.40
C ALA A 267 25.79 2.59 -20.48
N LYS A 268 25.59 3.91 -20.39
CA LYS A 268 26.70 4.88 -20.32
C LYS A 268 27.30 5.02 -18.94
N TYR A 269 26.45 5.21 -17.93
CA TYR A 269 26.88 5.64 -16.60
C TYR A 269 27.28 4.46 -15.69
N ALA A 270 26.81 3.24 -15.98
CA ALA A 270 27.25 1.99 -15.36
C ALA A 270 27.55 0.92 -16.42
N PRO A 271 28.58 1.12 -17.27
CA PRO A 271 28.77 0.34 -18.50
C PRO A 271 29.15 -1.14 -18.30
N GLU A 272 29.54 -1.55 -17.09
CA GLU A 272 29.83 -2.95 -16.75
C GLU A 272 28.75 -3.61 -15.87
N ALA A 273 27.66 -2.89 -15.56
CA ALA A 273 26.52 -3.46 -14.83
C ALA A 273 25.69 -4.39 -15.73
N ARG A 274 25.04 -5.39 -15.12
CA ARG A 274 24.06 -6.23 -15.80
C ARG A 274 22.71 -5.52 -15.78
N ILE A 275 22.15 -5.22 -16.96
CA ILE A 275 20.88 -4.52 -17.11
C ILE A 275 19.75 -5.52 -17.38
N THR A 276 18.60 -5.34 -16.74
CA THR A 276 17.38 -6.10 -17.02
C THR A 276 16.22 -5.15 -17.27
N VAL A 277 15.62 -5.18 -18.46
CA VAL A 277 14.46 -4.34 -18.78
C VAL A 277 13.16 -5.06 -18.46
N TYR A 278 12.26 -4.36 -17.76
CA TYR A 278 10.91 -4.77 -17.44
C TYR A 278 9.94 -3.83 -18.15
N ARG A 279 9.35 -4.29 -19.26
CA ARG A 279 8.34 -3.53 -19.99
C ARG A 279 7.00 -3.63 -19.25
N TYR A 280 6.66 -2.62 -18.45
CA TYR A 280 5.43 -2.61 -17.64
C TYR A 280 4.33 -1.73 -18.22
N LEU A 281 4.68 -0.80 -19.09
CA LEU A 281 3.75 0.03 -19.85
C LEU A 281 4.18 0.18 -21.31
N ASP A 282 3.28 0.70 -22.13
CA ASP A 282 3.56 1.16 -23.48
C ASP A 282 3.33 2.68 -23.51
N ALA A 283 4.37 3.47 -23.78
CA ALA A 283 4.27 4.92 -23.63
C ALA A 283 3.33 5.59 -24.67
N ASP A 284 3.09 4.92 -25.80
CA ASP A 284 2.19 5.42 -26.84
C ASP A 284 0.71 5.21 -26.47
N SER A 285 0.38 4.07 -25.86
CA SER A 285 -1.01 3.66 -25.62
C SER A 285 -1.48 3.69 -24.16
N GLN A 286 -0.57 3.60 -23.18
CA GLN A 286 -0.89 3.53 -21.74
C GLN A 286 -0.51 4.79 -20.95
N ASN A 287 0.40 5.63 -21.46
CA ASN A 287 0.89 6.77 -20.70
C ASN A 287 -0.21 7.81 -20.43
N ASP A 288 -0.07 8.54 -19.31
CA ASP A 288 -0.97 9.61 -18.87
C ASP A 288 -2.45 9.19 -18.79
N SER A 289 -2.72 7.95 -18.37
CA SER A 289 -4.10 7.48 -18.24
C SER A 289 -4.88 8.38 -17.25
N PRO A 290 -6.08 8.86 -17.63
CA PRO A 290 -6.93 9.61 -16.71
C PRO A 290 -7.49 8.72 -15.58
N LEU A 291 -7.36 7.39 -15.65
CA LEU A 291 -7.74 6.45 -14.60
C LEU A 291 -6.52 5.58 -14.21
N PRO A 292 -5.62 6.09 -13.35
CA PRO A 292 -4.26 5.54 -13.22
C PRO A 292 -4.14 4.30 -12.31
N LEU A 293 -5.19 3.81 -11.64
CA LEU A 293 -5.08 2.68 -10.68
C LEU A 293 -4.38 1.45 -11.25
N VAL A 294 -4.79 1.03 -12.46
CA VAL A 294 -4.29 -0.20 -13.06
C VAL A 294 -2.83 -0.05 -13.48
N VAL A 295 -2.48 1.06 -14.14
CA VAL A 295 -1.09 1.33 -14.55
C VAL A 295 -0.17 1.54 -13.35
N THR A 296 -0.68 2.13 -12.25
CA THR A 296 0.05 2.26 -10.98
C THR A 296 0.25 0.89 -10.30
N SER A 297 -0.75 0.00 -10.36
CA SER A 297 -0.63 -1.37 -9.85
C SER A 297 0.37 -2.20 -10.66
N LEU A 298 0.39 -2.00 -11.98
CA LEU A 298 1.35 -2.58 -12.92
C LEU A 298 2.80 -2.24 -12.56
N MET A 299 3.05 -0.98 -12.18
CA MET A 299 4.35 -0.54 -11.67
C MET A 299 4.75 -1.33 -10.42
N GLY A 300 3.82 -1.54 -9.47
CA GLY A 300 4.04 -2.37 -8.29
C GLY A 300 4.38 -3.83 -8.63
N ALA A 301 3.66 -4.43 -9.58
CA ALA A 301 3.94 -5.80 -10.05
C ALA A 301 5.34 -5.92 -10.69
N ALA A 302 5.77 -4.91 -11.43
CA ALA A 302 7.11 -4.87 -12.02
C ALA A 302 8.21 -4.73 -10.96
N ILE A 303 7.96 -3.99 -9.88
CA ILE A 303 8.87 -3.91 -8.73
C ILE A 303 9.04 -5.29 -8.08
N TYR A 304 7.93 -5.98 -7.74
CA TYR A 304 8.00 -7.34 -7.17
C TYR A 304 8.80 -8.28 -8.07
N LYS A 305 8.52 -8.28 -9.38
CA LYS A 305 9.25 -9.12 -10.34
C LYS A 305 10.75 -8.82 -10.37
N ALA A 306 11.13 -7.54 -10.38
CA ALA A 306 12.53 -7.13 -10.40
C ALA A 306 13.27 -7.54 -9.12
N VAL A 307 12.60 -7.50 -7.96
CA VAL A 307 13.15 -8.00 -6.68
C VAL A 307 13.31 -9.52 -6.71
N HIS A 308 12.31 -10.26 -7.20
CA HIS A 308 12.36 -11.74 -7.30
C HIS A 308 13.46 -12.23 -8.25
N ASP A 309 13.73 -11.49 -9.33
CA ASP A 309 14.85 -11.76 -10.23
C ASP A 309 16.22 -11.36 -9.63
N GLY A 310 16.19 -10.80 -8.42
CA GLY A 310 17.34 -10.54 -7.59
C GLY A 310 18.07 -9.24 -7.90
N ASN A 311 17.51 -8.29 -8.67
CA ASN A 311 18.21 -7.04 -9.00
C ASN A 311 18.64 -6.28 -7.74
N ASP A 312 19.76 -5.56 -7.82
CA ASP A 312 20.34 -4.80 -6.70
C ASP A 312 19.82 -3.36 -6.68
N VAL A 313 19.51 -2.82 -7.87
CA VAL A 313 18.95 -1.47 -8.08
C VAL A 313 17.77 -1.55 -9.04
N ILE A 314 16.72 -0.76 -8.77
CA ILE A 314 15.56 -0.59 -9.64
C ILE A 314 15.49 0.87 -10.06
N ASN A 315 15.41 1.13 -11.37
CA ASN A 315 15.15 2.45 -11.95
C ASN A 315 13.69 2.54 -12.43
N ILE A 316 12.96 3.55 -11.98
CA ILE A 316 11.63 3.91 -12.47
C ILE A 316 11.62 5.38 -12.90
N SER A 317 11.65 5.63 -14.20
CA SER A 317 11.71 6.98 -14.76
C SER A 317 10.33 7.59 -15.04
N ALA A 318 9.33 7.21 -14.25
CA ALA A 318 7.92 7.57 -14.40
C ALA A 318 7.24 7.63 -13.02
N GLY A 319 6.14 8.37 -12.96
CA GLY A 319 5.34 8.56 -11.75
C GLY A 319 3.85 8.61 -12.06
N THR A 320 3.04 8.46 -11.02
CA THR A 320 1.59 8.62 -11.09
C THR A 320 1.10 9.53 -9.97
N ASN A 321 0.04 10.29 -10.25
CA ASN A 321 -0.54 11.22 -9.28
C ASN A 321 -1.55 10.54 -8.33
N LEU A 322 -1.42 9.23 -8.13
CA LEU A 322 -2.34 8.44 -7.33
C LEU A 322 -1.58 7.57 -6.33
N HIS A 323 -1.79 7.83 -5.06
CA HIS A 323 -1.38 6.91 -4.01
C HIS A 323 -2.13 5.58 -4.16
N VAL A 324 -1.40 4.49 -4.33
CA VAL A 324 -1.96 3.14 -4.37
C VAL A 324 -1.25 2.28 -3.31
N PRO A 325 -1.97 1.75 -2.31
CA PRO A 325 -1.37 0.94 -1.25
C PRO A 325 -0.53 -0.24 -1.77
N TYR A 326 -0.95 -0.87 -2.87
CA TYR A 326 -0.21 -1.95 -3.53
C TYR A 326 1.17 -1.50 -4.05
N LEU A 327 1.27 -0.28 -4.60
CA LEU A 327 2.55 0.27 -5.06
C LEU A 327 3.47 0.61 -3.88
N GLN A 328 2.93 1.21 -2.81
CA GLN A 328 3.73 1.49 -1.61
C GLN A 328 4.23 0.21 -0.95
N GLU A 329 3.39 -0.84 -0.90
CA GLU A 329 3.79 -2.15 -0.41
C GLU A 329 4.93 -2.74 -1.25
N ALA A 330 4.88 -2.61 -2.58
CA ALA A 330 5.96 -3.06 -3.45
C ALA A 330 7.27 -2.27 -3.21
N CYS A 331 7.19 -0.95 -2.97
CA CYS A 331 8.35 -0.13 -2.63
C CYS A 331 8.97 -0.54 -1.29
N ARG A 332 8.13 -0.78 -0.26
CA ARG A 332 8.58 -1.37 1.02
C ARG A 332 9.23 -2.72 0.82
N TYR A 333 8.60 -3.59 0.03
CA TYR A 333 9.15 -4.92 -0.26
C TYR A 333 10.54 -4.84 -0.91
N ALA A 334 10.76 -3.91 -1.86
CA ALA A 334 12.07 -3.69 -2.46
C ALA A 334 13.11 -3.24 -1.42
N ARG A 335 12.78 -2.23 -0.60
CA ARG A 335 13.64 -1.76 0.49
C ARG A 335 13.95 -2.89 1.48
N ASP A 336 12.94 -3.62 1.94
CA ASP A 336 13.07 -4.71 2.92
C ASP A 336 13.90 -5.88 2.36
N ASN A 337 13.88 -6.10 1.04
CA ASN A 337 14.78 -7.03 0.35
C ASN A 337 16.14 -6.42 0.01
N ASN A 338 16.47 -5.25 0.55
CA ASN A 338 17.74 -4.57 0.36
C ASN A 338 18.03 -4.26 -1.13
N VAL A 339 16.98 -3.91 -1.88
CA VAL A 339 17.05 -3.43 -3.27
C VAL A 339 16.84 -1.92 -3.26
N VAL A 340 17.74 -1.19 -3.92
CA VAL A 340 17.67 0.28 -3.98
C VAL A 340 16.72 0.69 -5.09
N LEU A 341 15.57 1.25 -4.74
CA LEU A 341 14.63 1.81 -5.72
C LEU A 341 14.92 3.30 -5.95
N VAL A 342 15.23 3.65 -7.18
CA VAL A 342 15.47 5.02 -7.65
C VAL A 342 14.34 5.42 -8.58
N THR A 343 13.66 6.50 -8.26
CA THR A 343 12.48 6.96 -9.01
C THR A 343 12.54 8.44 -9.29
N ALA A 344 11.92 8.84 -10.38
CA ALA A 344 11.63 10.23 -10.67
C ALA A 344 10.76 10.84 -9.56
N SER A 345 11.03 12.10 -9.22
CA SER A 345 10.05 13.02 -8.62
C SER A 345 9.51 13.90 -9.74
N PRO A 346 8.39 13.58 -10.40
CA PRO A 346 7.94 14.36 -11.55
C PRO A 346 7.19 15.65 -11.14
N TYR A 347 6.66 16.42 -12.10
CA TYR A 347 7.31 17.42 -12.96
C TYR A 347 6.23 18.03 -13.93
N TYR A 348 6.39 19.29 -14.36
CA TYR A 348 5.69 20.02 -15.47
C TYR A 348 4.25 20.42 -15.14
N LEU A 349 3.34 19.47 -15.07
CA LEU A 349 1.90 19.77 -15.01
C LEU A 349 1.50 20.29 -13.64
N GLY A 350 2.16 19.90 -12.54
CA GLY A 350 1.86 20.42 -11.20
C GLY A 350 1.99 21.94 -11.08
N ARG A 351 2.97 22.54 -11.80
CA ARG A 351 3.16 24.00 -11.89
C ARG A 351 2.02 24.71 -12.62
N TYR A 352 1.32 24.02 -13.54
CA TYR A 352 0.26 24.59 -14.37
C TYR A 352 -1.17 24.10 -14.02
N LEU A 353 -1.31 22.95 -13.34
CA LEU A 353 -2.58 22.26 -13.06
C LEU A 353 -2.86 22.06 -11.56
N GLY A 354 -1.94 22.46 -10.66
CA GLY A 354 -2.23 22.51 -9.22
C GLY A 354 -2.24 21.16 -8.48
N GLY A 355 -1.36 20.23 -8.84
CA GLY A 355 -1.14 18.98 -8.08
C GLY A 355 0.34 18.61 -8.05
N SER A 356 0.92 18.49 -6.85
CA SER A 356 2.35 18.20 -6.64
C SER A 356 2.63 16.78 -6.16
N GLU A 357 1.60 15.96 -5.94
CA GLU A 357 1.79 14.60 -5.44
C GLU A 357 2.12 13.63 -6.55
N ASP A 358 3.28 12.97 -6.41
CA ASP A 358 3.68 11.91 -7.31
C ASP A 358 4.24 10.68 -6.58
N TYR A 359 3.75 9.53 -7.02
CA TYR A 359 4.13 8.23 -6.52
C TYR A 359 4.79 7.42 -7.64
N PRO A 360 5.92 6.75 -7.37
CA PRO A 360 6.41 6.41 -6.04
C PRO A 360 7.43 7.42 -5.46
N GLY A 361 7.64 8.58 -6.11
CA GLY A 361 8.60 9.61 -5.69
C GLY A 361 8.44 10.08 -4.24
N GLN A 362 7.21 10.21 -3.76
CA GLN A 362 6.91 10.63 -2.38
C GLN A 362 7.07 9.53 -1.33
N TYR A 363 7.27 8.27 -1.72
CA TYR A 363 7.40 7.19 -0.76
C TYR A 363 8.79 7.23 -0.09
N PRO A 364 8.86 7.26 1.27
CA PRO A 364 10.12 7.35 1.99
C PRO A 364 11.03 6.13 1.80
N GLU A 365 10.52 5.04 1.23
CA GLU A 365 11.28 3.84 0.87
C GLU A 365 12.27 4.08 -0.27
N ASN A 366 12.05 5.10 -1.11
CA ASN A 366 12.73 5.25 -2.40
C ASN A 366 13.77 6.38 -2.39
N VAL A 367 14.65 6.38 -3.40
CA VAL A 367 15.51 7.52 -3.75
C VAL A 367 14.80 8.36 -4.80
N SER A 368 14.28 9.51 -4.38
CA SER A 368 13.56 10.45 -5.23
C SER A 368 14.51 11.41 -5.95
N VAL A 369 14.39 11.52 -7.28
CA VAL A 369 15.35 12.23 -8.14
C VAL A 369 14.72 13.43 -8.83
N THR A 370 15.42 14.57 -8.77
CA THR A 370 15.16 15.76 -9.60
C THR A 370 16.24 15.97 -10.65
N ALA A 371 16.02 16.92 -11.54
CA ALA A 371 16.91 17.22 -12.66
C ALA A 371 17.60 18.59 -12.49
N ILE A 372 18.88 18.62 -12.83
CA ILE A 372 19.78 19.75 -12.69
C ILE A 372 20.18 20.25 -14.08
N ALA A 373 19.93 21.53 -14.35
CA ALA A 373 20.28 22.20 -15.58
C ALA A 373 21.73 22.70 -15.55
N LYS A 374 22.36 22.76 -16.73
CA LYS A 374 23.62 23.46 -16.96
C LYS A 374 23.33 24.92 -17.31
N LEU A 375 23.72 25.85 -16.46
CA LEU A 375 23.48 27.28 -16.63
C LEU A 375 24.66 28.02 -17.30
N GLY A 376 25.86 27.45 -17.20
CA GLY A 376 27.07 27.99 -17.79
C GLY A 376 28.22 26.99 -17.78
N GLU A 377 29.45 27.47 -17.99
CA GLU A 377 30.64 26.63 -17.77
C GLU A 377 30.81 26.37 -16.27
N ASN A 378 30.67 25.11 -15.86
CA ASN A 378 30.75 24.65 -14.47
C ASN A 378 29.75 25.32 -13.50
N THR A 379 28.70 25.95 -14.02
CA THR A 379 27.59 26.48 -13.24
C THR A 379 26.35 25.64 -13.50
N TYR A 380 25.77 25.12 -12.42
CA TYR A 380 24.58 24.27 -12.46
C TYR A 380 23.50 24.86 -11.58
N GLY A 381 22.25 24.46 -11.82
CA GLY A 381 21.15 24.92 -11.00
C GLY A 381 19.91 24.08 -11.21
N TYR A 382 18.89 24.41 -10.44
CA TYR A 382 17.57 23.80 -10.57
C TYR A 382 17.06 23.91 -12.00
N TRP A 383 16.51 22.82 -12.55
CA TRP A 383 15.79 22.89 -13.81
C TRP A 383 14.40 23.44 -13.57
N ASP A 384 14.17 24.69 -13.99
CA ASP A 384 13.02 25.53 -13.65
C ASP A 384 11.64 25.01 -14.08
N VAL A 385 11.59 23.93 -14.86
CA VAL A 385 10.33 23.27 -15.21
C VAL A 385 9.98 22.11 -14.26
N ALA A 386 10.91 21.67 -13.41
CA ALA A 386 10.61 20.79 -12.28
C ALA A 386 9.70 21.53 -11.28
N ALA A 387 8.95 20.77 -10.49
CA ALA A 387 8.26 21.30 -9.32
C ALA A 387 9.12 21.08 -8.07
N PRO A 388 9.30 22.09 -7.20
CA PRO A 388 9.97 21.87 -5.93
C PRO A 388 9.14 20.91 -5.07
N GLU A 389 9.80 19.92 -4.46
CA GLU A 389 9.13 18.84 -3.74
C GLU A 389 9.97 18.44 -2.51
N PRO A 390 9.45 18.60 -1.27
CA PRO A 390 10.17 18.28 -0.04
C PRO A 390 10.67 16.85 0.10
N THR A 391 10.11 15.90 -0.67
CA THR A 391 10.57 14.51 -0.70
C THR A 391 11.72 14.26 -1.69
N THR A 392 12.09 15.25 -2.52
CA THR A 392 13.22 15.17 -3.45
C THR A 392 14.52 14.91 -2.69
N MET A 393 15.24 13.86 -3.07
CA MET A 393 16.46 13.47 -2.36
C MET A 393 17.72 14.04 -3.00
N VAL A 394 17.91 13.87 -4.30
CA VAL A 394 19.13 14.30 -5.00
C VAL A 394 18.81 14.77 -6.41
N GLY A 395 19.65 15.65 -6.93
CA GLY A 395 19.61 16.12 -8.31
C GLY A 395 20.66 15.43 -9.19
N ALA A 396 20.31 15.17 -10.45
CA ALA A 396 21.25 14.69 -11.47
C ALA A 396 21.10 15.45 -12.80
N PRO A 397 22.11 15.41 -13.69
CA PRO A 397 22.10 16.15 -14.97
C PRO A 397 20.83 15.92 -15.80
N ALA A 398 20.15 17.00 -16.18
CA ALA A 398 18.86 16.95 -16.86
C ALA A 398 18.93 16.49 -18.32
N ALA A 399 20.02 16.83 -19.02
CA ALA A 399 20.15 16.68 -20.47
C ALA A 399 21.38 15.85 -20.86
N PRO A 400 21.37 14.52 -20.65
CA PRO A 400 22.38 13.62 -21.22
C PRO A 400 22.15 13.41 -22.73
N PHE A 401 23.18 12.88 -23.41
CA PHE A 401 23.06 12.41 -24.79
C PHE A 401 22.42 11.02 -24.79
N VAL A 402 21.36 10.82 -25.57
CA VAL A 402 20.51 9.62 -25.52
C VAL A 402 20.40 8.93 -26.88
N ALA A 403 20.05 7.66 -26.86
CA ALA A 403 19.78 6.87 -28.07
C ALA A 403 18.28 6.68 -28.30
N PHE A 404 17.82 6.94 -29.52
CA PHE A 404 16.46 6.62 -29.95
C PHE A 404 16.42 5.24 -30.63
N PRO A 405 15.29 4.50 -30.57
CA PRO A 405 15.17 3.24 -31.30
C PRO A 405 15.51 3.38 -32.79
N ALA A 406 16.16 2.37 -33.36
CA ALA A 406 16.61 2.37 -34.76
C ALA A 406 15.46 2.45 -35.77
N TYR A 407 14.26 2.05 -35.36
CA TYR A 407 13.03 2.09 -36.16
C TYR A 407 12.16 3.34 -35.90
N VAL A 408 12.68 4.29 -35.11
CA VAL A 408 12.10 5.62 -34.93
C VAL A 408 12.98 6.60 -35.71
N GLY A 409 12.38 7.40 -36.59
CA GLY A 409 13.10 8.33 -37.49
C GLY A 409 13.81 9.50 -36.79
N GLU A 410 13.89 9.48 -35.46
CA GLU A 410 14.59 10.46 -34.64
C GLU A 410 16.08 10.14 -34.57
N LYS A 411 16.91 11.19 -34.47
CA LYS A 411 18.36 11.05 -34.35
C LYS A 411 18.76 11.03 -32.87
N ASP A 412 19.83 10.31 -32.56
CA ASP A 412 20.47 10.40 -31.24
C ASP A 412 20.91 11.84 -30.96
N ASP A 413 20.48 12.38 -29.83
CA ASP A 413 20.73 13.76 -29.44
C ASP A 413 20.66 13.95 -27.92
N TYR A 414 20.88 15.17 -27.45
CA TYR A 414 20.62 15.57 -26.07
C TYR A 414 19.12 15.67 -25.80
N ALA A 415 18.63 14.90 -24.83
CA ALA A 415 17.24 14.95 -24.38
C ALA A 415 17.17 15.41 -22.92
N ALA A 416 16.38 16.44 -22.64
CA ALA A 416 16.20 16.95 -21.29
C ALA A 416 15.00 16.27 -20.61
N GLY A 417 15.18 15.77 -19.38
CA GLY A 417 14.10 15.15 -18.60
C GLY A 417 14.53 14.70 -17.21
N ILE A 418 13.62 14.74 -16.22
CA ILE A 418 13.84 13.99 -14.96
C ILE A 418 13.98 12.51 -15.24
N SER A 419 13.21 12.00 -16.20
CA SER A 419 13.33 10.63 -16.69
C SER A 419 14.74 10.31 -17.24
N CYS A 420 15.51 11.33 -17.63
CA CYS A 420 16.92 11.20 -18.01
C CYS A 420 17.88 11.34 -16.83
N ALA A 421 17.54 12.15 -15.81
CA ALA A 421 18.34 12.29 -14.58
C ALA A 421 18.25 11.05 -13.67
N THR A 422 17.08 10.44 -13.57
CA THR A 422 16.80 9.25 -12.73
C THR A 422 17.76 8.07 -13.01
N PRO A 423 17.96 7.62 -14.27
CA PRO A 423 18.89 6.54 -14.58
C PRO A 423 20.36 6.87 -14.32
N ILE A 424 20.74 8.16 -14.24
CA ILE A 424 22.09 8.55 -13.80
C ILE A 424 22.28 8.23 -12.32
N VAL A 425 21.29 8.55 -11.47
CA VAL A 425 21.33 8.21 -10.04
C VAL A 425 21.27 6.69 -9.83
N ALA A 426 20.42 5.99 -10.58
CA ALA A 426 20.36 4.52 -10.54
C ALA A 426 21.70 3.89 -10.95
N SER A 427 22.38 4.46 -11.95
CA SER A 427 23.72 4.05 -12.35
C SER A 427 24.75 4.27 -11.25
N LEU A 428 24.69 5.40 -10.52
CA LEU A 428 25.55 5.62 -9.36
C LEU A 428 25.30 4.59 -8.26
N ALA A 429 24.03 4.26 -7.97
CA ALA A 429 23.70 3.19 -7.03
C ALA A 429 24.26 1.83 -7.49
N ALA A 430 24.29 1.55 -8.80
CA ALA A 430 24.90 0.34 -9.34
C ALA A 430 26.45 0.36 -9.21
N LEU A 431 27.10 1.52 -9.37
CA LEU A 431 28.54 1.65 -9.06
C LEU A 431 28.81 1.37 -7.58
N VAL A 432 27.96 1.86 -6.67
CA VAL A 432 28.05 1.55 -5.24
C VAL A 432 27.88 0.05 -5.00
N ALA A 433 26.85 -0.58 -5.57
CA ALA A 433 26.59 -2.01 -5.43
C ALA A 433 27.74 -2.89 -5.98
N SER A 434 28.52 -2.39 -6.93
CA SER A 434 29.69 -3.09 -7.46
C SER A 434 30.86 -3.14 -6.46
N VAL A 435 31.09 -2.07 -5.68
CA VAL A 435 32.21 -1.99 -4.72
C VAL A 435 31.81 -2.30 -3.28
N TYR A 436 30.52 -2.21 -2.99
CA TYR A 436 29.88 -2.53 -1.72
C TYR A 436 28.68 -3.43 -2.02
N PRO A 437 28.88 -4.70 -2.39
CA PRO A 437 27.79 -5.59 -2.74
C PRO A 437 26.94 -5.99 -1.52
N ARG A 438 25.68 -6.30 -1.79
CA ARG A 438 24.77 -6.90 -0.80
C ARG A 438 25.26 -8.32 -0.45
N LEU A 439 25.28 -8.64 0.84
CA LEU A 439 25.68 -9.96 1.36
C LEU A 439 24.53 -10.96 1.39
N GLY A 440 23.29 -10.47 1.38
CA GLY A 440 22.08 -11.28 1.52
C GLY A 440 21.79 -11.69 2.97
N THR A 441 22.60 -11.20 3.91
CA THR A 441 22.44 -11.39 5.36
C THR A 441 22.17 -10.08 6.08
N GLU A 442 22.10 -8.95 5.37
CA GLU A 442 21.72 -7.68 5.95
C GLU A 442 20.27 -7.74 6.49
N PRO A 443 19.99 -7.14 7.66
CA PRO A 443 18.63 -6.89 8.10
C PRO A 443 17.81 -6.17 7.01
N PRO A 444 16.49 -6.36 6.98
CA PRO A 444 15.64 -5.70 6.00
C PRO A 444 15.87 -4.18 5.95
N GLY A 445 15.97 -3.62 4.75
CA GLY A 445 16.17 -2.19 4.55
C GLY A 445 17.59 -1.67 4.80
N GLN A 446 18.40 -2.33 5.63
CA GLN A 446 19.68 -1.75 6.09
C GLN A 446 20.64 -1.39 4.95
N TYR A 447 20.82 -2.28 3.98
CA TYR A 447 21.70 -2.03 2.84
C TYR A 447 21.12 -0.95 1.93
N ALA A 448 19.82 -1.02 1.63
CA ALA A 448 19.16 -0.03 0.78
C ALA A 448 19.23 1.37 1.40
N ASP A 449 18.97 1.50 2.70
CA ASP A 449 19.08 2.73 3.48
C ASP A 449 20.52 3.24 3.55
N THR A 450 21.50 2.34 3.63
CA THR A 450 22.92 2.71 3.59
C THR A 450 23.30 3.32 2.25
N VAL A 451 22.90 2.71 1.14
CA VAL A 451 23.17 3.25 -0.20
C VAL A 451 22.43 4.57 -0.40
N LYS A 452 21.18 4.65 0.02
CA LYS A 452 20.38 5.88 0.03
C LYS A 452 21.09 7.01 0.79
N LYS A 453 21.58 6.73 2.00
CA LYS A 453 22.37 7.67 2.81
C LYS A 453 23.65 8.10 2.11
N LEU A 454 24.38 7.17 1.49
CA LEU A 454 25.59 7.49 0.73
C LEU A 454 25.31 8.45 -0.42
N LEU A 455 24.23 8.26 -1.18
CA LEU A 455 23.83 9.17 -2.26
C LEU A 455 23.54 10.57 -1.71
N MET A 456 22.85 10.62 -0.57
CA MET A 456 22.39 11.85 0.07
C MET A 456 23.54 12.68 0.68
N GLU A 457 24.40 12.05 1.49
CA GLU A 457 25.51 12.74 2.20
C GLU A 457 26.66 13.16 1.27
N ASN A 458 26.76 12.54 0.09
CA ASN A 458 27.81 12.83 -0.86
C ASN A 458 27.38 13.77 -1.98
N ALA A 459 26.09 14.12 -2.09
CA ALA A 459 25.61 15.17 -2.97
C ALA A 459 26.19 16.55 -2.59
N ASP A 460 26.23 17.47 -3.55
CA ASP A 460 26.77 18.82 -3.41
C ASP A 460 25.67 19.88 -3.64
N PRO A 461 25.11 20.46 -2.57
CA PRO A 461 24.11 21.52 -2.69
C PRO A 461 24.72 22.83 -3.19
N ARG A 462 26.01 23.07 -2.94
CA ARG A 462 26.69 24.31 -3.37
C ARG A 462 26.92 24.34 -4.87
N ALA A 463 27.13 23.17 -5.48
CA ALA A 463 27.23 23.04 -6.93
C ALA A 463 25.97 23.54 -7.68
N VAL A 464 24.83 23.63 -6.98
CA VAL A 464 23.54 24.08 -7.51
C VAL A 464 23.01 25.35 -6.83
N GLY A 465 23.87 26.05 -6.09
CA GLY A 465 23.56 27.37 -5.51
C GLY A 465 22.84 27.36 -4.16
N PHE A 466 22.88 26.25 -3.40
CA PHE A 466 22.26 26.13 -2.08
C PHE A 466 23.28 25.77 -0.98
N ASP A 467 23.01 26.13 0.27
CA ASP A 467 23.88 25.84 1.43
C ASP A 467 23.51 24.54 2.19
N GLY A 468 22.55 23.79 1.67
CA GLY A 468 22.03 22.56 2.27
C GLY A 468 20.88 21.99 1.45
N PHE A 469 20.01 21.24 2.11
CA PHE A 469 18.80 20.71 1.49
C PHE A 469 17.91 21.84 0.92
N SER A 470 17.36 21.64 -0.27
CA SER A 470 16.29 22.47 -0.85
C SER A 470 15.21 21.60 -1.49
N PRO A 471 13.92 21.98 -1.46
CA PRO A 471 12.87 21.28 -2.20
C PRO A 471 13.11 21.22 -3.71
N GLU A 472 13.86 22.17 -4.26
CA GLU A 472 14.22 22.24 -5.68
C GLU A 472 15.24 21.16 -6.07
N CYS A 473 16.29 20.98 -5.26
CA CYS A 473 17.46 20.18 -5.63
C CYS A 473 17.75 19.01 -4.68
N GLY A 474 16.92 18.80 -3.66
CA GLY A 474 17.20 17.89 -2.56
C GLY A 474 18.49 18.26 -1.86
N TYR A 475 19.36 17.27 -1.65
CA TYR A 475 20.72 17.46 -1.09
C TYR A 475 21.74 17.95 -2.15
N GLY A 476 21.29 18.27 -3.36
CA GLY A 476 22.11 18.87 -4.41
C GLY A 476 22.50 17.91 -5.53
N LEU A 477 23.48 18.33 -6.34
CA LEU A 477 23.98 17.53 -7.46
C LEU A 477 24.77 16.33 -6.94
N ILE A 478 24.46 15.12 -7.43
CA ILE A 478 25.22 13.91 -7.07
C ILE A 478 26.72 14.02 -7.41
N ASP A 479 27.58 13.45 -6.56
CA ASP A 479 29.02 13.33 -6.79
C ASP A 479 29.41 11.84 -6.82
N ALA A 480 29.57 11.28 -8.02
CA ALA A 480 29.82 9.85 -8.20
C ALA A 480 31.16 9.41 -7.60
N GLU A 481 32.22 10.18 -7.80
CA GLU A 481 33.56 9.82 -7.32
C GLU A 481 33.63 9.82 -5.78
N LYS A 482 33.05 10.84 -5.15
CA LYS A 482 32.99 10.96 -3.69
C LYS A 482 32.15 9.82 -3.09
N THR A 483 31.00 9.52 -3.68
CA THR A 483 30.09 8.44 -3.24
C THR A 483 30.75 7.07 -3.32
N VAL A 484 31.39 6.73 -4.45
CA VAL A 484 32.09 5.44 -4.63
C VAL A 484 33.27 5.30 -3.67
N LYS A 485 34.04 6.37 -3.42
CA LYS A 485 35.11 6.35 -2.41
C LYS A 485 34.58 6.10 -1.01
N ALA A 486 33.43 6.68 -0.65
CA ALA A 486 32.78 6.43 0.63
C ALA A 486 32.32 4.97 0.75
N ALA A 487 31.73 4.41 -0.30
CA ALA A 487 31.34 3.00 -0.36
C ALA A 487 32.53 2.04 -0.19
N LEU A 488 33.67 2.31 -0.84
CA LEU A 488 34.90 1.52 -0.68
C LEU A 488 35.44 1.54 0.76
N ARG A 489 35.37 2.68 1.46
CA ARG A 489 35.77 2.78 2.87
C ARG A 489 34.85 1.93 3.77
N LEU A 490 33.54 1.95 3.51
CA LEU A 490 32.58 1.11 4.24
C LEU A 490 32.82 -0.38 3.97
N ALA A 491 33.12 -0.76 2.73
CA ALA A 491 33.45 -2.14 2.37
C ALA A 491 34.67 -2.65 3.14
N GLY A 492 35.73 -1.84 3.24
CA GLY A 492 36.95 -2.19 3.98
C GLY A 492 36.77 -2.34 5.50
N ALA A 493 35.65 -1.85 6.05
CA ALA A 493 35.32 -1.96 7.48
C ALA A 493 34.43 -3.16 7.82
N ARG A 494 33.95 -3.94 6.83
CA ARG A 494 33.09 -5.12 7.06
C ARG A 494 33.93 -6.35 7.50
N PRO A 495 33.58 -7.05 8.60
CA PRO A 495 34.23 -8.31 8.97
C PRO A 495 33.94 -9.42 7.95
N VAL A 496 34.96 -10.22 7.60
CA VAL A 496 34.86 -11.31 6.63
C VAL A 496 34.08 -12.49 7.24
N GLN A 497 33.01 -12.96 6.60
CA GLN A 497 32.30 -14.19 7.00
C GLN A 497 32.51 -15.31 5.96
N GLY A 498 32.73 -16.54 6.46
CA GLY A 498 32.91 -17.77 5.67
C GLY A 498 31.60 -18.36 5.11
N PRO A 499 31.67 -19.47 4.34
CA PRO A 499 30.54 -19.99 3.56
C PRO A 499 29.51 -20.78 4.40
N ARG A 500 28.25 -20.75 3.95
CA ARG A 500 27.03 -21.29 4.60
C ARG A 500 26.89 -22.83 4.46
N PRO A 501 26.29 -23.57 5.42
CA PRO A 501 25.95 -25.00 5.28
C PRO A 501 24.53 -25.26 4.71
N GLU A 502 24.30 -26.45 4.12
CA GLU A 502 23.03 -26.95 3.52
C GLU A 502 22.08 -27.65 4.52
N GLU A 503 20.77 -27.67 4.23
CA GLU A 503 19.66 -28.19 5.07
C GLU A 503 19.14 -29.60 4.66
N PRO A 504 18.54 -30.40 5.59
CA PRO A 504 18.10 -31.79 5.38
C PRO A 504 16.59 -31.98 5.05
N PRO A 505 16.14 -33.17 4.58
CA PRO A 505 14.79 -33.38 4.04
C PRO A 505 13.73 -33.88 5.08
N PRO A 506 12.40 -33.75 4.78
CA PRO A 506 11.31 -33.97 5.75
C PRO A 506 10.75 -35.41 5.82
N PRO A 507 10.11 -35.80 6.94
CA PRO A 507 9.53 -37.14 7.16
C PRO A 507 8.04 -37.28 6.74
N PRO A 508 7.49 -38.51 6.63
CA PRO A 508 6.12 -38.77 6.18
C PRO A 508 5.08 -38.91 7.32
N SER A 509 3.79 -38.77 6.99
CA SER A 509 2.66 -38.72 7.96
C SER A 509 1.63 -39.88 7.83
N PRO A 510 0.95 -40.29 8.93
CA PRO A 510 -0.29 -41.12 8.92
C PRO A 510 -1.54 -40.48 9.60
N ARG A 511 -2.68 -41.20 9.58
CA ARG A 511 -4.14 -40.83 9.57
C ARG A 511 -4.90 -40.64 10.92
N GLY A 512 -6.09 -40.02 10.85
CA GLY A 512 -7.39 -40.59 11.25
C GLY A 512 -8.25 -39.78 12.25
N ASP A 513 -8.05 -40.00 13.54
CA ASP A 513 -8.69 -39.23 14.64
C ASP A 513 -7.97 -37.88 14.84
N ASP A 514 -7.35 -37.43 13.76
CA ASP A 514 -6.09 -36.70 13.75
C ASP A 514 -6.29 -35.21 13.56
N VAL A 515 -7.44 -34.70 13.12
CA VAL A 515 -7.58 -33.29 12.68
C VAL A 515 -7.16 -32.25 13.73
N PHE A 516 -7.48 -32.43 15.01
CA PHE A 516 -7.09 -31.50 16.07
C PHE A 516 -5.62 -31.69 16.50
N SER A 517 -5.17 -32.94 16.61
CA SER A 517 -3.76 -33.27 16.90
C SER A 517 -2.83 -32.89 15.74
N GLU A 518 -3.35 -32.97 14.51
CA GLU A 518 -2.78 -32.54 13.25
C GLU A 518 -2.82 -31.04 13.13
N GLY A 519 -3.91 -30.38 13.52
CA GLY A 519 -3.96 -28.93 13.64
C GLY A 519 -2.89 -28.41 14.57
N LYS A 520 -2.69 -29.06 15.71
CA LYS A 520 -1.60 -28.76 16.65
C LYS A 520 -0.22 -29.02 16.03
N ALA A 521 -0.03 -30.16 15.36
CA ALA A 521 1.22 -30.48 14.68
C ALA A 521 1.53 -29.52 13.52
N VAL A 522 0.52 -29.13 12.74
CA VAL A 522 0.56 -28.16 11.64
C VAL A 522 0.86 -26.78 12.18
N PHE A 523 0.23 -26.36 13.27
CA PHE A 523 0.49 -25.08 13.91
C PHE A 523 1.95 -25.00 14.36
N TYR A 524 2.45 -25.91 15.19
CA TYR A 524 3.84 -25.84 15.66
C TYR A 524 4.87 -26.15 14.56
N GLY A 525 4.49 -26.91 13.53
CA GLY A 525 5.30 -27.11 12.33
C GLY A 525 5.43 -25.83 11.52
N GLN A 526 4.31 -25.13 11.30
CA GLN A 526 4.25 -23.86 10.61
C GLN A 526 4.94 -22.75 11.42
N VAL A 527 4.80 -22.71 12.75
CA VAL A 527 5.55 -21.77 13.62
C VAL A 527 7.05 -21.98 13.41
N ARG A 528 7.55 -23.22 13.41
CA ARG A 528 8.97 -23.50 13.16
C ARG A 528 9.42 -23.12 11.77
N LEU A 529 8.61 -23.40 10.75
CA LEU A 529 8.89 -23.07 9.36
C LEU A 529 8.91 -21.55 9.15
N ALA A 530 7.82 -20.87 9.48
CA ALA A 530 7.70 -19.43 9.37
C ALA A 530 8.78 -18.73 10.20
N PHE A 531 9.05 -19.19 11.42
CA PHE A 531 10.12 -18.65 12.26
C PHE A 531 11.51 -18.87 11.65
N GLY A 532 11.79 -20.06 11.16
CA GLY A 532 13.07 -20.41 10.52
C GLY A 532 13.32 -19.60 9.24
N LEU A 533 12.25 -19.27 8.52
CA LEU A 533 12.28 -18.42 7.33
C LEU A 533 12.23 -16.92 7.66
N HIS A 534 11.84 -16.54 8.88
CA HIS A 534 11.67 -15.14 9.25
C HIS A 534 13.04 -14.41 9.25
N PRO A 535 13.17 -13.28 8.53
CA PRO A 535 14.45 -12.56 8.39
C PRO A 535 14.97 -12.01 9.72
N GLU A 536 14.06 -11.71 10.64
CA GLU A 536 14.39 -11.13 11.95
C GLU A 536 14.60 -12.14 13.08
N ARG A 537 14.57 -13.46 12.81
CA ARG A 537 14.64 -14.52 13.85
C ARG A 537 15.84 -14.45 14.79
N HIS A 538 16.93 -13.81 14.35
CA HIS A 538 18.14 -13.58 15.13
C HIS A 538 17.96 -12.57 16.27
N ARG A 539 16.85 -11.84 16.31
CA ARG A 539 16.54 -10.86 17.36
C ARG A 539 16.07 -11.49 18.68
N LEU A 540 15.70 -12.77 18.66
CA LEU A 540 15.30 -13.52 19.86
C LEU A 540 16.52 -14.12 20.56
N LEU A 541 16.45 -14.22 21.89
CA LEU A 541 17.47 -14.85 22.70
C LEU A 541 17.58 -16.33 22.33
N PRO A 542 18.78 -16.94 22.45
CA PRO A 542 18.97 -18.36 22.19
C PRO A 542 17.97 -19.27 22.95
N ALA A 543 17.61 -18.92 24.18
CA ALA A 543 16.62 -19.64 24.97
C ALA A 543 15.19 -19.54 24.39
N GLU A 544 14.87 -18.44 23.70
CA GLU A 544 13.56 -18.25 23.04
C GLU A 544 13.50 -19.00 21.71
N ILE A 545 14.60 -18.98 20.95
CA ILE A 545 14.78 -19.79 19.73
C ILE A 545 14.64 -21.28 20.06
N ASP A 546 15.28 -21.73 21.14
CA ASP A 546 15.22 -23.10 21.64
C ASP A 546 13.79 -23.48 22.09
N ARG A 547 13.07 -22.60 22.79
CA ARG A 547 11.65 -22.80 23.12
C ARG A 547 10.76 -22.90 21.89
N ILE A 548 10.95 -22.06 20.88
CA ILE A 548 10.21 -22.13 19.60
C ILE A 548 10.56 -23.45 18.86
N GLY A 549 11.83 -23.85 18.86
CA GLY A 549 12.31 -25.08 18.25
C GLY A 549 11.73 -26.36 18.89
N ARG A 550 11.50 -26.35 20.21
CA ARG A 550 10.81 -27.42 20.93
C ARG A 550 9.29 -27.49 20.68
N GLY A 551 8.69 -26.51 19.99
CA GLY A 551 7.27 -26.52 19.65
C GLY A 551 6.37 -26.65 20.89
N ALA A 552 5.46 -27.64 20.88
CA ALA A 552 4.49 -27.84 21.97
C ALA A 552 5.12 -28.05 23.36
N GLU A 553 6.34 -28.60 23.44
CA GLU A 553 7.06 -28.78 24.72
C GLU A 553 7.66 -27.47 25.25
N GLY A 554 8.04 -26.55 24.35
CA GLY A 554 8.61 -25.25 24.72
C GLY A 554 7.59 -24.14 24.90
N LEU A 555 6.39 -24.31 24.34
CA LEU A 555 5.28 -23.36 24.31
C LEU A 555 3.94 -24.06 24.59
N PRO A 556 3.74 -24.61 25.80
CA PRO A 556 2.51 -25.33 26.14
C PRO A 556 1.30 -24.40 26.13
N LEU A 557 0.13 -24.92 25.70
CA LEU A 557 -1.17 -24.22 25.66
C LEU A 557 -1.26 -23.02 24.69
N LEU A 558 -0.18 -22.70 23.96
CA LEU A 558 -0.16 -21.59 23.01
C LEU A 558 -1.09 -21.82 21.82
N TYR A 559 -1.10 -23.04 21.30
CA TYR A 559 -1.98 -23.45 20.22
C TYR A 559 -3.46 -23.28 20.59
N GLU A 560 -3.83 -23.82 21.75
CA GLU A 560 -5.20 -23.78 22.25
C GLU A 560 -5.68 -22.33 22.47
N GLY A 561 -4.85 -21.47 23.08
CA GLY A 561 -5.20 -20.06 23.29
C GLY A 561 -5.31 -19.23 22.01
N LEU A 562 -4.43 -19.45 21.03
CA LEU A 562 -4.41 -18.65 19.80
C LEU A 562 -5.52 -18.98 18.81
N ILE A 563 -5.89 -20.26 18.70
CA ILE A 563 -6.97 -20.68 17.82
C ILE A 563 -8.31 -20.11 18.32
N ASP A 564 -8.53 -20.10 19.64
CA ASP A 564 -9.73 -19.53 20.23
C ASP A 564 -9.83 -18.00 20.06
N ILE A 565 -8.70 -17.28 20.04
CA ILE A 565 -8.67 -15.83 19.78
C ILE A 565 -8.95 -15.52 18.32
N LEU A 566 -8.25 -16.19 17.40
CA LEU A 566 -8.37 -15.87 15.97
C LEU A 566 -9.68 -16.41 15.37
N PHE A 567 -10.17 -17.53 15.89
CA PHE A 567 -11.28 -18.29 15.33
C PHE A 567 -12.21 -18.82 16.44
N PRO A 568 -12.90 -17.93 17.18
CA PRO A 568 -13.72 -18.31 18.34
C PRO A 568 -14.84 -19.31 18.01
N GLU A 569 -15.35 -19.32 16.78
CA GLU A 569 -16.36 -20.28 16.31
C GLU A 569 -15.77 -21.69 16.04
N ALA A 570 -14.45 -21.77 15.80
CA ALA A 570 -13.71 -22.97 15.43
C ALA A 570 -12.89 -23.60 16.57
N GLY A 571 -13.08 -23.15 17.80
CA GLY A 571 -12.30 -23.58 18.97
C GLY A 571 -12.27 -25.10 19.16
N ALA A 572 -11.26 -25.57 19.91
CA ALA A 572 -10.98 -26.99 20.15
C ALA A 572 -12.13 -27.67 20.94
N GLY A 573 -13.19 -28.04 20.22
CA GLY A 573 -14.40 -28.63 20.78
C GLY A 573 -15.73 -28.21 20.15
N SER A 574 -15.77 -27.28 19.18
CA SER A 574 -17.05 -26.85 18.59
C SER A 574 -17.65 -27.92 17.66
N THR A 575 -18.78 -28.50 18.06
CA THR A 575 -19.58 -29.44 17.25
C THR A 575 -20.27 -28.74 16.07
N ALA A 576 -20.54 -27.44 16.18
CA ALA A 576 -21.29 -26.67 15.19
C ALA A 576 -20.63 -26.63 13.79
N LEU A 577 -19.32 -26.38 13.71
CA LEU A 577 -18.58 -26.34 12.43
C LEU A 577 -18.43 -27.73 11.78
N ARG A 578 -18.45 -28.78 12.60
CA ARG A 578 -18.34 -30.19 12.16
C ARG A 578 -19.67 -30.71 11.61
N GLU A 579 -20.79 -30.25 12.14
CA GLU A 579 -22.15 -30.61 11.71
C GLU A 579 -22.59 -29.89 10.44
N GLU A 580 -22.11 -28.66 10.20
CA GLU A 580 -22.57 -27.81 9.08
C GLU A 580 -21.95 -28.19 7.71
N ASN A 581 -20.74 -28.78 7.68
CA ASN A 581 -19.95 -28.95 6.44
C ASN A 581 -19.40 -30.36 6.16
N GLY A 582 -19.54 -31.31 7.10
CA GLY A 582 -18.92 -32.63 7.02
C GLY A 582 -17.41 -32.66 7.32
N LEU A 583 -16.90 -33.82 7.74
CA LEU A 583 -15.54 -33.98 8.30
C LEU A 583 -14.37 -33.52 7.39
N PRO A 584 -14.38 -33.75 6.06
CA PRO A 584 -13.27 -33.32 5.19
C PRO A 584 -13.18 -31.80 4.98
N ALA A 585 -14.31 -31.11 4.80
CA ALA A 585 -14.35 -29.67 4.63
C ALA A 585 -14.02 -28.94 5.94
N PHE A 586 -14.47 -29.50 7.06
CA PHE A 586 -14.06 -29.06 8.39
C PHE A 586 -12.54 -29.19 8.59
N ARG A 587 -11.96 -30.35 8.24
CA ARG A 587 -10.51 -30.59 8.35
C ARG A 587 -9.68 -29.60 7.54
N GLU A 588 -10.01 -29.38 6.27
CA GLU A 588 -9.28 -28.45 5.42
C GLU A 588 -9.33 -27.01 5.94
N LYS A 589 -10.53 -26.53 6.28
CA LYS A 589 -10.72 -25.22 6.88
C LYS A 589 -9.92 -25.10 8.18
N TYR A 590 -10.09 -26.05 9.10
CA TYR A 590 -9.45 -26.04 10.42
C TYR A 590 -7.92 -26.03 10.34
N LEU A 591 -7.31 -26.84 9.46
CA LEU A 591 -5.85 -26.85 9.29
C LEU A 591 -5.34 -25.56 8.63
N GLY A 592 -6.13 -24.93 7.75
CA GLY A 592 -5.83 -23.62 7.19
C GLY A 592 -5.76 -22.55 8.29
N LEU A 593 -6.77 -22.53 9.17
CA LEU A 593 -6.80 -21.64 10.35
C LEU A 593 -5.58 -21.87 11.26
N CYS A 594 -5.16 -23.12 11.44
CA CYS A 594 -3.96 -23.45 12.23
C CYS A 594 -2.66 -22.90 11.61
N ARG A 595 -2.54 -22.84 10.28
CA ARG A 595 -1.36 -22.25 9.63
C ARG A 595 -1.39 -20.72 9.71
N ASP A 596 -2.54 -20.12 9.44
CA ASP A 596 -2.70 -18.67 9.52
C ASP A 596 -2.44 -18.16 10.96
N ALA A 597 -2.85 -18.92 11.98
CA ALA A 597 -2.54 -18.62 13.37
C ALA A 597 -1.03 -18.68 13.68
N ALA A 598 -0.34 -19.66 13.12
CA ALA A 598 1.10 -19.81 13.27
C ALA A 598 1.88 -18.68 12.58
N ASP A 599 1.48 -18.30 11.37
CA ASP A 599 2.10 -17.22 10.62
C ASP A 599 1.91 -15.87 11.35
N ARG A 600 0.70 -15.58 11.84
CA ARG A 600 0.41 -14.37 12.64
C ARG A 600 1.19 -14.33 13.95
N LEU A 601 1.37 -15.48 14.61
CA LEU A 601 2.23 -15.58 15.78
C LEU A 601 3.67 -15.23 15.44
N VAL A 602 4.22 -15.79 14.37
CA VAL A 602 5.59 -15.51 13.97
C VAL A 602 5.76 -14.06 13.55
N GLU A 603 4.83 -13.49 12.79
CA GLU A 603 4.83 -12.05 12.46
C GLU A 603 4.81 -11.18 13.72
N SER A 604 4.00 -11.56 14.72
CA SER A 604 3.90 -10.81 15.98
C SER A 604 5.22 -10.77 16.76
N LEU A 605 6.10 -11.78 16.63
CA LEU A 605 7.44 -11.83 17.25
C LEU A 605 8.34 -10.64 16.89
N PHE A 606 7.99 -9.95 15.80
CA PHE A 606 8.80 -8.91 15.19
C PHE A 606 8.04 -7.59 14.99
N CYS A 607 6.77 -7.56 15.40
CA CYS A 607 5.92 -6.37 15.35
C CYS A 607 6.05 -5.53 16.63
N GLU A 608 7.21 -4.90 16.84
CA GLU A 608 7.44 -3.98 17.96
C GLU A 608 6.68 -2.63 17.77
N SER A 609 6.39 -1.97 18.89
CA SER A 609 5.79 -0.64 18.94
C SER A 609 6.87 0.41 19.24
N PRO A 610 6.67 1.69 18.88
CA PRO A 610 7.60 2.75 19.24
C PRO A 610 7.82 2.80 20.77
N GLY A 611 9.08 2.69 21.23
CA GLY A 611 9.42 2.67 22.66
C GLY A 611 9.50 1.28 23.31
N THR A 612 9.31 0.19 22.55
CA THR A 612 9.45 -1.19 23.07
C THR A 612 10.82 -1.42 23.75
N GLN A 613 11.92 -0.83 23.26
CA GLN A 613 13.24 -0.94 23.90
C GLN A 613 13.28 -0.29 25.29
N ASP A 614 12.65 0.87 25.46
CA ASP A 614 12.58 1.58 26.74
C ASP A 614 11.72 0.77 27.74
N LEU A 615 10.60 0.20 27.28
CA LEU A 615 9.72 -0.67 28.07
C LEU A 615 10.38 -2.00 28.46
N LEU A 616 11.17 -2.60 27.57
CA LEU A 616 12.01 -3.78 27.85
C LEU A 616 13.05 -3.51 28.94
N SER A 617 13.56 -2.28 29.00
CA SER A 617 14.55 -1.84 30.00
C SER A 617 13.94 -1.39 31.35
N SER A 618 12.61 -1.29 31.44
CA SER A 618 11.92 -0.85 32.65
C SER A 618 11.98 -1.91 33.76
N ALA A 619 12.04 -1.46 35.02
CA ALA A 619 12.14 -2.31 36.21
C ALA A 619 11.20 -3.55 36.25
N PRO A 620 9.91 -3.47 35.84
CA PRO A 620 9.03 -4.65 35.83
C PRO A 620 9.33 -5.69 34.73
N ASN A 621 10.15 -5.37 33.73
CA ASN A 621 10.43 -6.22 32.56
C ASN A 621 11.89 -6.72 32.47
N VAL A 622 12.75 -6.35 33.42
CA VAL A 622 14.17 -6.75 33.45
C VAL A 622 14.30 -8.28 33.51
N GLY A 623 14.99 -8.86 32.53
CA GLY A 623 15.26 -10.30 32.45
C GLY A 623 14.21 -11.14 31.71
N ARG A 624 13.15 -10.51 31.17
CA ARG A 624 12.13 -11.19 30.35
C ARG A 624 12.49 -11.16 28.86
N GLY A 625 12.19 -12.25 28.15
CA GLY A 625 12.34 -12.33 26.70
C GLY A 625 11.19 -11.66 25.94
N ARG A 626 11.41 -11.37 24.66
CA ARG A 626 10.41 -10.85 23.71
C ARG A 626 9.21 -11.80 23.58
N LEU A 627 9.49 -13.10 23.50
CA LEU A 627 8.52 -14.18 23.45
C LEU A 627 7.61 -14.15 24.68
N ASP A 628 8.16 -13.92 25.87
CA ASP A 628 7.35 -13.87 27.10
C ASP A 628 6.39 -12.68 27.14
N LEU A 629 6.80 -11.53 26.60
CA LEU A 629 5.97 -10.33 26.55
C LEU A 629 4.88 -10.44 25.48
N ILE A 630 5.14 -11.15 24.38
CA ILE A 630 4.14 -11.43 23.35
C ILE A 630 3.13 -12.44 23.86
N LEU A 631 3.59 -13.50 24.54
CA LEU A 631 2.71 -14.47 25.18
C LEU A 631 1.82 -13.82 26.25
N ASP A 632 2.30 -12.80 26.94
CA ASP A 632 1.49 -11.99 27.86
C ASP A 632 0.50 -11.06 27.14
N SER A 633 0.84 -10.59 25.93
CA SER A 633 -0.04 -9.74 25.10
C SER A 633 -1.20 -10.51 24.48
N ILE A 634 -1.06 -11.82 24.33
CA ILE A 634 -2.09 -12.74 23.85
C ILE A 634 -3.08 -12.95 25.02
N GLY A 635 -4.25 -12.31 24.94
CA GLY A 635 -5.24 -12.35 26.00
C GLY A 635 -5.68 -13.77 26.32
N ARG A 636 -5.73 -14.16 27.60
CA ARG A 636 -6.18 -15.51 28.02
C ARG A 636 -7.69 -15.73 27.98
N ASN A 637 -8.47 -14.72 27.56
CA ASN A 637 -9.92 -14.79 27.45
C ASN A 637 -10.34 -14.48 26.01
N PRO A 638 -11.00 -15.40 25.29
CA PRO A 638 -11.56 -15.12 23.98
C PRO A 638 -12.62 -14.03 24.08
N VAL A 639 -12.80 -13.24 23.01
CA VAL A 639 -13.95 -12.34 22.87
C VAL A 639 -15.20 -13.18 23.01
N THR A 640 -15.94 -13.03 24.11
CA THR A 640 -17.21 -13.73 24.28
C THR A 640 -18.15 -13.18 23.21
N GLY A 641 -18.50 -14.00 22.22
CA GLY A 641 -19.41 -13.64 21.10
C GLY A 641 -20.87 -13.42 21.54
N ARG A 642 -21.07 -12.91 22.76
CA ARG A 642 -22.33 -12.43 23.33
C ARG A 642 -22.02 -11.15 24.11
N PRO A 643 -22.85 -10.11 24.02
CA PRO A 643 -22.76 -9.00 24.97
C PRO A 643 -22.85 -9.58 26.38
N GLU A 644 -21.87 -9.30 27.24
CA GLU A 644 -22.05 -9.56 28.67
C GLU A 644 -23.18 -8.64 29.14
N GLU A 645 -24.11 -9.16 29.95
CA GLU A 645 -24.99 -8.28 30.74
C GLU A 645 -24.07 -7.31 31.49
N ALA A 646 -24.43 -6.01 31.50
CA ALA A 646 -23.70 -5.00 32.26
C ALA A 646 -23.38 -5.60 33.64
N PRO A 647 -22.12 -5.57 34.11
CA PRO A 647 -21.68 -6.38 35.24
C PRO A 647 -22.71 -6.29 36.37
N ALA A 648 -23.28 -7.43 36.75
CA ALA A 648 -24.26 -7.53 37.82
C ALA A 648 -23.61 -7.00 39.10
N GLY A 649 -23.79 -5.71 39.37
CA GLY A 649 -23.05 -5.01 40.43
C GLY A 649 -22.58 -3.58 40.10
N LEU A 650 -22.73 -3.06 38.88
CA LEU A 650 -22.66 -1.60 38.69
C LEU A 650 -23.93 -0.97 39.27
N ASP A 651 -23.96 -0.79 40.59
CA ASP A 651 -24.95 0.07 41.23
C ASP A 651 -24.66 1.52 40.79
N PRO A 652 -25.50 2.14 39.95
CA PRO A 652 -25.31 3.54 39.56
C PRO A 652 -25.36 4.46 40.79
N GLN A 653 -26.02 4.03 41.88
CA GLN A 653 -26.07 4.75 43.15
C GLN A 653 -24.76 4.64 43.96
N ALA A 654 -23.95 3.59 43.77
CA ALA A 654 -22.66 3.45 44.46
C ALA A 654 -21.64 4.50 43.99
N PHE A 655 -21.72 4.92 42.72
CA PHE A 655 -20.93 6.04 42.18
C PHE A 655 -21.57 7.42 42.44
N GLU A 656 -22.90 7.50 42.66
CA GLU A 656 -23.60 8.74 43.05
C GLU A 656 -23.35 9.16 44.50
N ARG A 657 -23.02 8.22 45.39
CA ARG A 657 -22.73 8.51 46.80
C ARG A 657 -21.27 8.84 47.07
N SER A 658 -20.40 8.77 46.06
CA SER A 658 -19.01 9.21 46.20
C SER A 658 -18.94 10.73 46.02
N PRO A 659 -18.50 11.50 47.03
CA PRO A 659 -18.35 12.95 46.94
C PRO A 659 -17.25 13.41 45.96
N ALA A 660 -16.59 12.48 45.25
CA ALA A 660 -15.40 12.73 44.43
C ALA A 660 -15.65 12.87 42.91
N PHE A 661 -16.90 12.89 42.42
CA PHE A 661 -17.18 12.85 40.98
C PHE A 661 -18.30 13.81 40.51
N GLU A 662 -17.98 14.68 39.55
CA GLU A 662 -18.95 15.31 38.64
C GLU A 662 -18.75 14.73 37.23
N ILE A 663 -19.51 13.67 36.90
CA ILE A 663 -19.56 13.14 35.52
C ILE A 663 -20.28 14.17 34.65
N PRO A 664 -19.81 14.48 33.42
CA PRO A 664 -20.48 15.45 32.56
C PRO A 664 -21.94 15.07 32.33
N LYS A 665 -22.86 15.81 32.96
CA LYS A 665 -24.24 15.85 32.53
C LYS A 665 -24.30 16.95 31.48
N PHE A 666 -25.01 16.70 30.39
CA PHE A 666 -25.35 17.75 29.44
C PHE A 666 -26.80 18.20 29.68
N PRO A 667 -27.15 18.71 30.88
CA PRO A 667 -28.54 18.81 31.32
C PRO A 667 -29.41 19.60 30.35
N ARG A 668 -28.90 20.72 29.81
CA ARG A 668 -29.60 21.55 28.81
C ARG A 668 -29.76 20.87 27.46
N ALA A 669 -28.75 20.12 27.00
CA ALA A 669 -28.88 19.32 25.78
C ALA A 669 -29.87 18.15 25.99
N GLN A 670 -29.91 17.60 27.20
CA GLN A 670 -30.77 16.48 27.60
C GLN A 670 -32.26 16.84 27.72
N GLU A 671 -32.58 18.13 27.82
CA GLU A 671 -33.95 18.62 27.69
C GLU A 671 -34.49 18.41 26.28
N THR A 672 -33.62 18.43 25.27
CA THR A 672 -34.03 18.34 23.86
C THR A 672 -33.74 16.99 23.22
N ALA A 673 -32.63 16.32 23.54
CA ALA A 673 -32.22 15.03 23.00
C ALA A 673 -31.74 14.08 24.11
N LYS A 674 -32.06 12.79 24.07
CA LYS A 674 -31.64 11.83 25.13
C LYS A 674 -30.94 10.58 24.62
N GLY A 675 -30.75 10.43 23.30
CA GLY A 675 -30.12 9.24 22.71
C GLY A 675 -31.08 8.08 22.40
N LYS A 676 -32.40 8.34 22.43
CA LYS A 676 -33.44 7.31 22.25
C LYS A 676 -33.28 6.53 20.94
N GLY A 677 -33.28 5.20 21.03
CA GLY A 677 -33.28 4.29 19.89
C GLY A 677 -31.90 4.03 19.27
N LEU A 678 -30.83 4.55 19.87
CA LEU A 678 -29.46 4.32 19.43
C LEU A 678 -28.81 3.22 20.24
N LYS A 679 -28.03 2.36 19.56
CA LYS A 679 -27.20 1.33 20.19
C LYS A 679 -25.74 1.77 20.21
N VAL A 680 -25.14 1.82 21.39
CA VAL A 680 -23.75 2.24 21.60
C VAL A 680 -22.94 1.06 22.12
N ALA A 681 -22.03 0.55 21.30
CA ALA A 681 -21.05 -0.44 21.71
C ALA A 681 -19.87 0.21 22.42
N VAL A 682 -19.45 -0.37 23.53
CA VAL A 682 -18.25 -0.01 24.30
C VAL A 682 -17.32 -1.20 24.28
N ILE A 683 -16.17 -1.06 23.63
CA ILE A 683 -15.13 -2.08 23.64
C ILE A 683 -14.26 -1.87 24.88
N ASP A 684 -14.36 -2.81 25.82
CA ASP A 684 -13.65 -2.79 27.10
C ASP A 684 -12.29 -3.49 26.99
N SER A 685 -11.24 -2.68 26.92
CA SER A 685 -9.83 -3.07 27.01
C SER A 685 -9.22 -2.74 28.38
N GLY A 686 -10.03 -2.71 29.46
CA GLY A 686 -9.62 -2.40 30.84
C GLY A 686 -10.08 -1.02 31.34
N ARG A 687 -10.71 -0.20 30.48
CA ARG A 687 -11.27 1.13 30.82
C ARG A 687 -12.73 1.30 30.37
N GLY A 688 -13.33 0.27 29.78
CA GLY A 688 -14.65 0.31 29.14
C GLY A 688 -15.80 0.51 30.13
N THR A 689 -15.67 -0.05 31.33
CA THR A 689 -16.68 0.11 32.40
C THR A 689 -16.98 1.58 32.71
N LEU A 690 -15.95 2.42 32.89
CA LEU A 690 -16.13 3.85 33.15
C LEU A 690 -16.54 4.63 31.89
N MET A 691 -16.01 4.25 30.73
CA MET A 691 -16.42 4.83 29.44
C MET A 691 -17.92 4.61 29.17
N ALA A 692 -18.44 3.42 29.46
CA ALA A 692 -19.86 3.08 29.37
C ALA A 692 -20.73 3.89 30.35
N LEU A 693 -20.24 4.10 31.58
CA LEU A 693 -20.91 4.96 32.57
C LEU A 693 -20.98 6.42 32.09
N ILE A 694 -19.89 6.96 31.56
CA ILE A 694 -19.86 8.33 31.03
C ILE A 694 -20.83 8.45 29.83
N ALA A 695 -20.77 7.52 28.88
CA ALA A 695 -21.63 7.53 27.71
C ALA A 695 -23.13 7.44 28.09
N SER A 696 -23.50 6.56 29.02
CA SER A 696 -24.88 6.43 29.51
C SER A 696 -25.36 7.67 30.26
N ARG A 697 -24.49 8.38 31.00
CA ARG A 697 -24.85 9.64 31.65
C ARG A 697 -25.04 10.79 30.67
N CYS A 698 -24.25 10.83 29.60
CA CYS A 698 -24.37 11.83 28.55
C CYS A 698 -25.60 11.57 27.64
N ALA A 699 -25.93 10.31 27.34
CA ALA A 699 -27.08 9.90 26.53
C ALA A 699 -27.94 8.83 27.26
N PRO A 700 -28.81 9.25 28.20
CA PRO A 700 -29.49 8.34 29.14
C PRO A 700 -30.53 7.40 28.54
N GLU A 701 -30.99 7.63 27.31
CA GLU A 701 -31.94 6.75 26.60
C GLU A 701 -31.27 5.90 25.50
N ALA A 702 -29.93 5.93 25.38
CA ALA A 702 -29.19 5.05 24.48
C ALA A 702 -28.98 3.65 25.11
N GLU A 703 -29.05 2.61 24.29
CA GLU A 703 -28.77 1.23 24.72
C GLU A 703 -27.25 1.00 24.70
N ILE A 704 -26.63 0.86 25.87
CA ILE A 704 -25.19 0.59 25.99
C ILE A 704 -24.91 -0.91 26.00
N ARG A 705 -24.03 -1.37 25.11
CA ARG A 705 -23.57 -2.77 25.02
C ARG A 705 -22.07 -2.84 25.22
N THR A 706 -21.57 -3.76 26.03
CA THR A 706 -20.14 -3.88 26.33
C THR A 706 -19.55 -5.14 25.69
N TYR A 707 -18.39 -4.99 25.06
CA TYR A 707 -17.63 -6.06 24.40
C TYR A 707 -16.24 -6.14 25.03
N ARG A 708 -15.89 -7.23 25.70
CA ARG A 708 -14.58 -7.36 26.39
C ARG A 708 -13.51 -7.88 25.42
N THR A 709 -12.32 -7.26 25.47
CA THR A 709 -11.09 -7.77 24.86
C THR A 709 -10.11 -8.23 25.95
N GLY A 710 -9.26 -9.21 25.66
CA GLY A 710 -8.28 -9.78 26.60
C GLY A 710 -6.94 -9.03 26.68
N GLY A 711 -6.66 -8.13 25.72
CA GLY A 711 -5.38 -7.44 25.62
C GLY A 711 -5.05 -6.50 26.79
N ALA A 712 -3.77 -6.52 27.21
CA ALA A 712 -3.22 -5.54 28.14
C ALA A 712 -2.98 -4.21 27.41
N PRO A 713 -3.72 -3.11 27.72
CA PRO A 713 -3.62 -1.83 27.01
C PRO A 713 -2.25 -1.17 27.11
N ASP A 714 -1.42 -1.61 28.06
CA ASP A 714 -0.06 -1.12 28.30
C ASP A 714 1.02 -2.12 27.81
N SER A 715 0.64 -3.10 26.97
CA SER A 715 1.57 -4.06 26.38
C SER A 715 2.58 -3.37 25.45
N PRO A 716 3.89 -3.68 25.55
CA PRO A 716 4.89 -3.18 24.60
C PRO A 716 4.77 -3.82 23.20
N TYR A 717 3.85 -4.79 23.02
CA TYR A 717 3.51 -5.43 21.76
C TYR A 717 2.02 -5.24 21.47
N GLU A 718 1.72 -4.42 20.46
CA GLU A 718 0.35 -3.97 20.15
C GLU A 718 -0.39 -4.87 19.12
N TYR A 719 0.28 -5.80 18.45
CA TYR A 719 -0.29 -6.59 17.35
C TYR A 719 -1.52 -7.42 17.76
N TRP A 720 -1.44 -8.17 18.86
CA TRP A 720 -2.54 -9.00 19.36
C TRP A 720 -3.70 -8.18 19.94
N PRO A 721 -3.46 -7.18 20.81
CA PRO A 721 -4.50 -6.24 21.22
C PRO A 721 -5.20 -5.54 20.04
N ALA A 722 -4.47 -5.22 18.96
CA ALA A 722 -5.07 -4.62 17.77
C ALA A 722 -5.98 -5.60 17.00
N ILE A 723 -5.61 -6.90 16.93
CA ILE A 723 -6.47 -7.93 16.31
C ILE A 723 -7.76 -8.08 17.10
N GLU A 724 -7.67 -8.19 18.43
CA GLU A 724 -8.85 -8.30 19.29
C GLU A 724 -9.76 -7.07 19.16
N LEU A 725 -9.19 -5.87 19.09
CA LEU A 725 -9.96 -4.65 18.82
C LEU A 725 -10.64 -4.71 17.45
N ALA A 726 -9.95 -5.16 16.40
CA ALA A 726 -10.52 -5.26 15.05
C ALA A 726 -11.69 -6.26 14.99
N GLN A 727 -11.57 -7.38 15.69
CA GLN A 727 -12.64 -8.37 15.85
C GLN A 727 -13.81 -7.79 16.63
N ALA A 728 -13.56 -7.13 17.77
CA ALA A 728 -14.59 -6.49 18.58
C ALA A 728 -15.34 -5.38 17.82
N VAL A 729 -14.63 -4.56 17.03
CA VAL A 729 -15.26 -3.55 16.14
C VAL A 729 -16.14 -4.23 15.09
N SER A 730 -15.64 -5.29 14.47
CA SER A 730 -16.39 -6.03 13.44
C SER A 730 -17.65 -6.69 14.01
N HIS A 731 -17.55 -7.29 15.19
CA HIS A 731 -18.65 -7.94 15.89
C HIS A 731 -19.68 -6.93 16.38
N ALA A 732 -19.25 -5.84 17.02
CA ALA A 732 -20.13 -4.75 17.41
C ALA A 732 -20.87 -4.15 16.18
N ALA A 733 -20.20 -4.03 15.04
CA ALA A 733 -20.85 -3.58 13.81
C ALA A 733 -21.88 -4.59 13.27
N GLN A 734 -21.63 -5.89 13.41
CA GLN A 734 -22.55 -6.96 13.00
C GLN A 734 -23.80 -7.03 13.90
N ASP A 735 -23.66 -6.73 15.19
CA ASP A 735 -24.75 -6.67 16.17
C ASP A 735 -25.70 -5.48 15.98
N GLY A 736 -25.45 -4.66 14.94
CA GLY A 736 -26.27 -3.53 14.57
C GLY A 736 -26.12 -2.33 15.50
N ASN A 737 -24.94 -2.11 16.06
CA ASN A 737 -24.65 -0.90 16.84
C ASN A 737 -24.48 0.32 15.91
N ASP A 738 -24.96 1.48 16.36
CA ASP A 738 -24.89 2.75 15.63
C ASP A 738 -23.59 3.51 15.90
N ILE A 739 -23.07 3.35 17.12
CA ILE A 739 -21.86 4.01 17.61
C ILE A 739 -21.00 2.95 18.29
N ILE A 740 -19.69 2.97 18.02
CA ILE A 740 -18.69 2.11 18.64
C ILE A 740 -17.64 2.98 19.32
N LEU A 741 -17.47 2.78 20.62
CA LEU A 741 -16.48 3.45 21.46
C LEU A 741 -15.37 2.47 21.79
N THR A 742 -14.12 2.88 21.61
CA THR A 742 -12.96 2.11 22.05
C THR A 742 -12.08 2.95 22.97
N GLY A 743 -11.53 2.33 24.01
CA GLY A 743 -10.51 2.96 24.86
C GLY A 743 -9.08 2.70 24.39
N ALA A 744 -8.89 1.90 23.35
CA ALA A 744 -7.57 1.48 22.88
C ALA A 744 -6.97 2.47 21.87
N ALA A 745 -5.67 2.73 22.01
CA ALA A 745 -4.87 3.56 21.13
C ALA A 745 -3.49 2.92 20.94
N PHE A 746 -3.09 2.70 19.69
CA PHE A 746 -1.84 2.05 19.31
C PHE A 746 -0.90 3.04 18.63
N GLY A 747 0.40 2.91 18.85
CA GLY A 747 1.43 3.77 18.26
C GLY A 747 1.70 3.52 16.77
N ARG A 748 1.07 2.51 16.17
CA ARG A 748 1.27 2.11 14.76
C ARG A 748 -0.03 1.70 14.05
N ASP A 749 0.00 1.80 12.73
CA ASP A 749 -1.10 1.37 11.85
C ASP A 749 -1.14 -0.15 11.71
N PHE A 750 -2.34 -0.71 11.65
CA PHE A 750 -2.61 -2.12 11.39
C PHE A 750 -3.66 -2.26 10.28
N PRO A 751 -3.31 -2.85 9.11
CA PRO A 751 -4.23 -2.97 7.97
C PRO A 751 -5.57 -3.65 8.30
N PHE A 752 -5.55 -4.70 9.14
CA PHE A 752 -6.76 -5.40 9.56
C PHE A 752 -7.67 -4.53 10.46
N LEU A 753 -7.09 -3.69 11.30
CA LEU A 753 -7.83 -2.78 12.17
C LEU A 753 -8.41 -1.63 11.36
N TRP A 754 -7.64 -1.07 10.42
CA TRP A 754 -8.16 -0.11 9.44
C TRP A 754 -9.33 -0.70 8.65
N GLN A 755 -9.22 -1.94 8.18
CA GLN A 755 -10.29 -2.61 7.42
C GLN A 755 -11.56 -2.78 8.27
N ALA A 756 -11.44 -3.17 9.54
CA ALA A 756 -12.57 -3.26 10.46
C ALA A 756 -13.25 -1.88 10.66
N CYS A 757 -12.46 -0.84 10.95
CA CYS A 757 -12.97 0.52 11.11
C CYS A 757 -13.60 1.07 9.82
N ARG A 758 -12.98 0.82 8.66
CA ARG A 758 -13.53 1.23 7.36
C ARG A 758 -14.82 0.47 7.03
N SER A 759 -14.91 -0.81 7.35
CA SER A 759 -16.14 -1.59 7.13
C SER A 759 -17.31 -1.03 7.92
N ALA A 760 -17.11 -0.71 9.20
CA ALA A 760 -18.11 -0.05 10.03
C ALA A 760 -18.47 1.34 9.51
N TYR A 761 -17.48 2.14 9.11
CA TYR A 761 -17.69 3.46 8.52
C TYR A 761 -18.54 3.43 7.25
N LEU A 762 -18.28 2.49 6.33
CA LEU A 762 -19.07 2.30 5.11
C LEU A 762 -20.51 1.89 5.41
N LYS A 763 -20.75 1.24 6.55
CA LYS A 763 -22.10 0.94 7.08
C LYS A 763 -22.72 2.10 7.86
N ASN A 764 -22.14 3.30 7.78
CA ASN A 764 -22.59 4.49 8.50
C ASN A 764 -22.62 4.30 10.03
N ILE A 765 -21.66 3.54 10.57
CA ILE A 765 -21.46 3.36 12.02
C ILE A 765 -20.37 4.32 12.48
N VAL A 766 -20.67 5.10 13.52
CA VAL A 766 -19.73 6.08 14.07
C VAL A 766 -18.73 5.38 14.98
N ILE A 767 -17.44 5.50 14.71
CA ILE A 767 -16.39 5.02 15.61
C ILE A 767 -15.72 6.22 16.28
N ILE A 768 -15.54 6.15 17.60
CA ILE A 768 -14.81 7.16 18.37
C ILE A 768 -13.67 6.48 19.13
N ALA A 769 -12.47 7.03 19.00
CA ALA A 769 -11.26 6.48 19.60
C ALA A 769 -10.37 7.58 20.21
N PRO A 770 -9.54 7.24 21.21
CA PRO A 770 -8.74 8.22 21.91
C PRO A 770 -7.44 8.50 21.15
N ASN A 771 -6.97 9.74 21.24
CA ASN A 771 -5.58 10.03 20.89
C ASN A 771 -4.58 9.30 21.80
N GLY A 772 -3.36 9.12 21.29
CA GLY A 772 -2.27 8.51 22.03
C GLY A 772 -1.77 9.35 23.20
N LEU A 773 -0.80 8.80 23.95
CA LEU A 773 -0.15 9.45 25.07
C LEU A 773 1.27 9.91 24.70
N SER A 774 1.71 11.04 25.27
CA SER A 774 3.06 11.59 25.10
C SER A 774 3.77 11.72 26.45
N SER A 775 5.06 11.39 26.49
CA SER A 775 5.88 11.55 27.68
C SER A 775 6.28 13.03 27.87
N PRO A 776 6.41 13.51 29.13
CA PRO A 776 6.87 14.87 29.40
C PRO A 776 8.20 15.18 28.69
N GLY A 777 8.25 16.24 27.89
CA GLY A 777 9.47 16.70 27.19
C GLY A 777 9.65 16.17 25.76
N GLN A 778 8.76 15.31 25.25
CA GLN A 778 8.77 14.89 23.85
C GLN A 778 7.91 15.85 23.00
N ALA A 779 8.52 16.53 22.02
CA ALA A 779 7.84 17.43 21.09
C ALA A 779 7.58 16.74 19.73
N GLY A 780 6.39 16.96 19.15
CA GLY A 780 6.02 16.48 17.80
C GLY A 780 4.64 15.82 17.73
N GLU A 781 4.04 15.85 16.55
CA GLU A 781 2.77 15.14 16.29
C GLU A 781 2.97 13.62 16.35
N ARG A 782 2.04 12.92 16.99
CA ARG A 782 2.05 11.47 17.12
C ARG A 782 0.65 10.91 16.90
N PRO A 783 0.34 10.42 15.68
CA PRO A 783 -0.92 9.75 15.44
C PRO A 783 -1.01 8.49 16.28
N ALA A 784 -2.22 8.17 16.74
CA ALA A 784 -2.52 6.91 17.39
C ALA A 784 -3.70 6.25 16.70
N TYR A 785 -3.69 4.93 16.62
CA TYR A 785 -4.65 4.14 15.86
C TYR A 785 -5.60 3.41 16.81
N PRO A 786 -6.91 3.38 16.54
CA PRO A 786 -7.54 3.74 15.27
C PRO A 786 -7.92 5.23 15.12
N ALA A 787 -7.63 6.09 16.11
CA ALA A 787 -8.04 7.50 16.10
C ALA A 787 -7.52 8.32 14.90
N ALA A 788 -6.37 7.94 14.35
CA ALA A 788 -5.78 8.58 13.18
C ALA A 788 -6.44 8.19 11.85
N TYR A 789 -7.29 7.16 11.81
CA TYR A 789 -8.01 6.80 10.61
C TYR A 789 -9.08 7.83 10.27
N SER A 790 -9.20 8.20 8.99
CA SER A 790 -10.25 9.10 8.50
C SER A 790 -11.68 8.59 8.71
N SER A 791 -11.82 7.28 8.95
CA SER A 791 -13.08 6.61 9.29
C SER A 791 -13.48 6.75 10.76
N VAL A 792 -12.66 7.37 11.60
CA VAL A 792 -12.81 7.42 13.06
C VAL A 792 -12.81 8.87 13.54
N ILE A 793 -13.66 9.19 14.51
CA ILE A 793 -13.66 10.48 15.20
C ILE A 793 -12.65 10.39 16.36
N SER A 794 -11.56 11.14 16.25
CA SER A 794 -10.54 11.19 17.32
C SER A 794 -10.95 12.12 18.46
N ALA A 795 -10.78 11.64 19.70
CA ALA A 795 -11.00 12.41 20.92
C ALA A 795 -9.70 12.64 21.72
N ALA A 796 -9.43 13.90 22.05
CA ALA A 796 -8.40 14.31 23.01
C ALA A 796 -9.01 14.57 24.40
N GLY A 797 -8.16 14.52 25.43
CA GLY A 797 -8.54 14.76 26.82
C GLY A 797 -8.24 16.19 27.29
N ALA A 798 -9.15 16.76 28.09
CA ALA A 798 -8.93 17.97 28.89
C ALA A 798 -8.94 17.67 30.39
N ALA A 799 -8.13 18.39 31.17
CA ALA A 799 -8.06 18.32 32.62
C ALA A 799 -8.31 19.70 33.25
N LEU A 800 -8.57 19.75 34.56
CA LEU A 800 -8.70 21.02 35.29
C LEU A 800 -7.31 21.61 35.58
N GLY A 801 -7.06 22.84 35.13
CA GLY A 801 -5.83 23.59 35.37
C GLY A 801 -5.86 24.37 36.69
N ALA A 802 -4.71 24.96 37.04
CA ALA A 802 -4.60 25.85 38.20
C ALA A 802 -5.54 27.06 38.03
N GLY A 803 -6.58 27.15 38.85
CA GLY A 803 -7.64 28.18 38.75
C GLY A 803 -8.99 27.66 38.24
N GLY A 804 -9.18 26.35 38.09
CA GLY A 804 -10.48 25.74 37.80
C GLY A 804 -10.96 25.84 36.35
N ARG A 805 -10.13 26.35 35.43
CA ARG A 805 -10.40 26.36 33.99
C ARG A 805 -9.94 25.07 33.33
N PRO A 806 -10.66 24.56 32.30
CA PRO A 806 -10.21 23.41 31.55
C PRO A 806 -8.96 23.76 30.73
N VAL A 807 -7.98 22.86 30.73
CA VAL A 807 -6.74 22.94 29.94
C VAL A 807 -6.52 21.62 29.21
N PRO A 808 -5.82 21.61 28.07
CA PRO A 808 -5.47 20.36 27.39
C PRO A 808 -4.73 19.44 28.35
N TRP A 809 -5.13 18.17 28.44
CA TRP A 809 -4.47 17.24 29.33
C TRP A 809 -3.03 17.02 28.88
N ALA A 810 -2.08 17.22 29.79
CA ALA A 810 -0.66 17.32 29.47
C ALA A 810 -0.10 16.08 28.76
N LEU A 811 -0.65 14.90 29.05
CA LEU A 811 -0.23 13.63 28.45
C LEU A 811 -0.92 13.32 27.12
N SER A 812 -1.95 14.07 26.70
CA SER A 812 -2.59 13.84 25.40
C SER A 812 -1.63 14.20 24.27
N SER A 813 -1.34 13.24 23.39
CA SER A 813 -0.48 13.47 22.23
C SER A 813 -1.10 14.44 21.23
N PRO A 814 -0.36 15.45 20.75
CA PRO A 814 -0.77 16.26 19.63
C PRO A 814 -0.90 15.41 18.36
N SER A 815 -1.99 15.60 17.61
CA SER A 815 -2.27 14.90 16.35
C SER A 815 -3.16 15.76 15.47
N ARG A 816 -2.82 15.92 14.18
CA ARG A 816 -3.70 16.58 13.19
C ARG A 816 -5.03 15.86 12.99
N SER A 817 -5.11 14.57 13.33
CA SER A 817 -6.36 13.81 13.24
C SER A 817 -7.32 14.11 14.39
N THR A 818 -6.89 14.83 15.44
CA THR A 818 -7.74 15.19 16.59
C THR A 818 -8.98 15.94 16.11
N ALA A 819 -10.17 15.37 16.32
CA ALA A 819 -11.40 16.03 15.92
C ALA A 819 -11.88 16.97 17.03
N VAL A 820 -12.02 16.46 18.25
CA VAL A 820 -12.57 17.23 19.37
C VAL A 820 -11.87 16.86 20.68
N THR A 821 -11.99 17.74 21.67
CA THR A 821 -11.53 17.50 23.04
C THR A 821 -12.72 17.33 23.96
N ALA A 822 -12.65 16.38 24.89
CA ALA A 822 -13.63 16.24 25.97
C ALA A 822 -12.93 16.03 27.32
N PRO A 823 -13.64 16.17 28.45
CA PRO A 823 -13.04 15.95 29.76
C PRO A 823 -12.42 14.55 29.87
N ALA A 824 -11.13 14.49 30.19
CA ALA A 824 -10.38 13.25 30.38
C ALA A 824 -10.75 12.51 31.68
N PHE A 825 -11.69 13.05 32.46
CA PHE A 825 -12.22 12.61 33.75
C PHE A 825 -11.18 11.99 34.70
N ALA A 826 -10.91 12.69 35.81
CA ALA A 826 -10.07 12.20 36.91
C ALA A 826 -10.89 12.13 38.19
N GLY A 827 -10.59 11.18 39.07
CA GLY A 827 -11.17 11.12 40.40
C GLY A 827 -10.32 10.31 41.38
N GLU A 828 -10.87 10.04 42.57
CA GLU A 828 -10.12 9.39 43.64
C GLU A 828 -9.67 7.96 43.23
N GLY A 829 -8.37 7.76 43.08
CA GLY A 829 -7.77 6.51 42.60
C GLY A 829 -7.89 6.27 41.08
N ILE A 830 -8.52 7.18 40.30
CA ILE A 830 -8.71 7.03 38.85
C ILE A 830 -8.00 8.19 38.12
N PRO A 831 -6.90 7.93 37.39
CA PRO A 831 -6.19 8.97 36.66
C PRO A 831 -6.98 9.44 35.43
N PRO A 832 -6.77 10.71 34.99
CA PRO A 832 -7.30 11.19 33.72
C PRO A 832 -6.85 10.31 32.55
N SER A 833 -7.71 10.17 31.54
CA SER A 833 -7.45 9.38 30.34
C SER A 833 -8.21 9.89 29.12
N ASN A 834 -7.58 9.86 27.95
CA ASN A 834 -8.26 10.11 26.67
C ASN A 834 -9.41 9.10 26.43
N ALA A 835 -9.33 7.88 26.98
CA ALA A 835 -10.41 6.89 26.88
C ALA A 835 -11.70 7.36 27.58
N HIS A 836 -11.60 8.15 28.65
CA HIS A 836 -12.79 8.71 29.30
C HIS A 836 -13.41 9.84 28.47
N ALA A 837 -12.57 10.63 27.77
CA ALA A 837 -13.03 11.64 26.82
C ALA A 837 -13.82 11.02 25.66
N VAL A 838 -13.43 9.82 25.19
CA VAL A 838 -14.20 9.04 24.20
C VAL A 838 -15.63 8.76 24.69
N GLY A 839 -15.82 8.44 25.98
CA GLY A 839 -17.15 8.23 26.56
C GLY A 839 -18.05 9.46 26.44
N ALA A 840 -17.52 10.65 26.75
CA ALA A 840 -18.25 11.90 26.65
C ALA A 840 -18.55 12.29 25.19
N CYS A 841 -17.58 12.09 24.29
CA CYS A 841 -17.77 12.26 22.84
C CYS A 841 -18.82 11.28 22.28
N GLY A 842 -18.82 10.03 22.75
CA GLY A 842 -19.79 9.00 22.38
C GLY A 842 -21.21 9.35 22.79
N GLY A 843 -21.37 9.83 24.02
CA GLY A 843 -22.64 10.36 24.50
C GLY A 843 -23.13 11.54 23.66
N LEU A 844 -22.25 12.51 23.37
CA LEU A 844 -22.60 13.63 22.49
C LEU A 844 -23.00 13.18 21.08
N ALA A 845 -22.25 12.25 20.49
CA ALA A 845 -22.58 11.67 19.19
C ALA A 845 -23.95 10.99 19.21
N ALA A 846 -24.30 10.27 20.28
CA ALA A 846 -25.62 9.66 20.44
C ALA A 846 -26.75 10.69 20.58
N LEU A 847 -26.51 11.81 21.27
CA LEU A 847 -27.47 12.91 21.34
C LEU A 847 -27.74 13.52 19.97
N VAL A 848 -26.68 13.85 19.21
CA VAL A 848 -26.81 14.39 17.85
C VAL A 848 -27.49 13.37 16.93
N ALA A 849 -27.04 12.11 16.94
CA ALA A 849 -27.59 11.03 16.13
C ALA A 849 -29.10 10.81 16.37
N SER A 850 -29.57 10.96 17.62
CA SER A 850 -31.00 10.84 17.95
C SER A 850 -31.89 11.93 17.33
N LYS A 851 -31.29 13.06 16.92
CA LYS A 851 -32.00 14.15 16.25
C LYS A 851 -31.89 14.11 14.73
N ILE A 852 -30.91 13.37 14.20
CA ILE A 852 -30.73 13.11 12.78
C ILE A 852 -30.67 11.60 12.56
N PRO A 853 -31.82 10.90 12.56
CA PRO A 853 -31.84 9.46 12.32
C PRO A 853 -31.34 9.15 10.90
N LYS A 854 -30.80 7.94 10.73
CA LYS A 854 -30.42 7.42 9.41
C LYS A 854 -31.67 7.35 8.53
N THR A 855 -31.52 7.79 7.28
CA THR A 855 -32.60 7.78 6.28
C THR A 855 -32.55 6.55 5.38
N GLU A 856 -31.52 5.70 5.54
CA GLU A 856 -31.21 4.54 4.70
C GLU A 856 -30.83 4.91 3.25
N LYS A 857 -30.77 6.21 2.94
CA LYS A 857 -30.39 6.77 1.64
C LYS A 857 -29.01 7.42 1.67
N GLU A 858 -28.33 7.38 2.81
CA GLU A 858 -26.97 7.91 2.94
C GLU A 858 -25.98 7.15 2.07
N LEU A 859 -25.07 7.89 1.43
CA LEU A 859 -23.87 7.29 0.85
C LEU A 859 -23.01 6.66 1.97
N PRO A 860 -22.17 5.66 1.66
CA PRO A 860 -21.27 5.07 2.64
C PRO A 860 -20.42 6.13 3.37
N GLY A 861 -20.46 6.13 4.70
CA GLY A 861 -19.71 7.07 5.54
C GLY A 861 -20.26 8.49 5.63
N GLN A 862 -21.27 8.83 4.81
CA GLN A 862 -21.86 10.17 4.80
C GLN A 862 -22.45 10.51 6.17
N TYR A 863 -23.14 9.57 6.82
CA TYR A 863 -23.74 9.77 8.13
C TYR A 863 -22.70 10.13 9.20
N VAL A 864 -21.57 9.41 9.19
CA VAL A 864 -20.45 9.63 10.11
C VAL A 864 -19.84 11.02 9.93
N GLN A 865 -19.71 11.47 8.67
CA GLN A 865 -19.22 12.82 8.37
C GLN A 865 -20.16 13.91 8.90
N ARG A 866 -21.49 13.73 8.82
CA ARG A 866 -22.46 14.71 9.37
C ARG A 866 -22.28 14.87 10.88
N ILE A 867 -22.21 13.74 11.60
CA ILE A 867 -22.02 13.71 13.05
C ILE A 867 -20.69 14.38 13.41
N ALA A 868 -19.61 14.02 12.74
CA ALA A 868 -18.29 14.60 12.96
C ALA A 868 -18.27 16.12 12.69
N GLU A 869 -18.92 16.60 11.62
CA GLU A 869 -19.00 18.03 11.28
C GLU A 869 -19.73 18.83 12.36
N ILE A 870 -20.86 18.32 12.86
CA ILE A 870 -21.64 18.97 13.93
C ILE A 870 -20.81 19.02 15.22
N MET A 871 -20.13 17.93 15.58
CA MET A 871 -19.25 17.90 16.76
C MET A 871 -18.09 18.89 16.64
N LYS A 872 -17.45 18.99 15.46
CA LYS A 872 -16.35 19.94 15.22
C LYS A 872 -16.80 21.39 15.28
N LYS A 873 -17.94 21.71 14.66
CA LYS A 873 -18.48 23.09 14.61
C LYS A 873 -19.06 23.57 15.94
N SER A 874 -19.45 22.66 16.81
CA SER A 874 -19.93 22.99 18.16
C SER A 874 -18.79 23.15 19.15
N ALA A 875 -17.62 22.57 18.91
CA ALA A 875 -16.48 22.65 19.80
C ALA A 875 -15.94 24.09 19.98
N ASP A 876 -15.42 24.37 21.18
CA ASP A 876 -14.90 25.68 21.58
C ASP A 876 -13.38 25.59 21.87
N PRO A 877 -12.52 26.08 20.95
CA PRO A 877 -11.07 26.10 21.19
C PRO A 877 -10.68 27.17 22.22
N GLY A 878 -11.47 28.24 22.34
CA GLY A 878 -11.26 29.33 23.29
C GLY A 878 -11.42 28.88 24.74
N ALA A 879 -12.30 27.91 24.98
CA ALA A 879 -12.45 27.26 26.30
C ALA A 879 -11.13 26.63 26.80
N LEU A 880 -10.23 26.25 25.90
CA LEU A 880 -8.91 25.65 26.21
C LEU A 880 -7.74 26.63 26.02
N GLY A 881 -8.02 27.90 25.71
CA GLY A 881 -7.01 28.94 25.50
C GLY A 881 -6.42 29.01 24.08
N PHE A 882 -7.10 28.46 23.07
CA PHE A 882 -6.68 28.47 21.67
C PHE A 882 -7.63 29.31 20.82
N ALA A 883 -7.13 29.91 19.74
CA ALA A 883 -7.93 30.77 18.87
C ALA A 883 -8.74 30.01 17.81
N ASP A 884 -8.19 28.88 17.33
CA ASP A 884 -8.77 28.04 16.29
C ASP A 884 -8.28 26.59 16.49
N PHE A 885 -8.45 25.73 15.48
CA PHE A 885 -7.91 24.38 15.45
C PHE A 885 -6.43 24.32 15.85
N ASP A 886 -6.09 23.38 16.74
CA ASP A 886 -4.72 23.07 17.12
C ASP A 886 -4.55 21.54 17.27
N PRO A 887 -3.45 20.93 16.78
CA PRO A 887 -3.24 19.49 16.88
C PRO A 887 -3.37 18.90 18.30
N LYS A 888 -3.19 19.70 19.35
CA LYS A 888 -3.32 19.26 20.75
C LYS A 888 -4.78 19.13 21.20
N ILE A 889 -5.70 19.87 20.57
CA ILE A 889 -7.11 19.98 21.01
C ILE A 889 -8.14 19.71 19.89
N GLY A 890 -7.70 19.55 18.65
CA GLY A 890 -8.57 19.54 17.49
C GLY A 890 -9.33 20.86 17.37
N TYR A 891 -10.64 20.78 17.13
CA TYR A 891 -11.52 21.95 17.07
C TYR A 891 -11.93 22.51 18.45
N GLY A 892 -11.43 21.94 19.56
CA GLY A 892 -11.66 22.46 20.90
C GLY A 892 -12.55 21.58 21.79
N LEU A 893 -12.95 22.13 22.94
CA LEU A 893 -13.76 21.43 23.93
C LEU A 893 -15.19 21.25 23.42
N ILE A 894 -15.73 20.02 23.48
CA ILE A 894 -17.11 19.74 23.04
C ILE A 894 -18.14 20.60 23.79
N ASP A 895 -19.14 21.10 23.05
CA ASP A 895 -20.26 21.89 23.57
C ASP A 895 -21.58 21.23 23.15
N ALA A 896 -22.18 20.47 24.07
CA ALA A 896 -23.37 19.70 23.78
C ALA A 896 -24.60 20.59 23.49
N GLU A 897 -24.70 21.76 24.12
CA GLU A 897 -25.83 22.69 23.93
C GLU A 897 -25.79 23.27 22.51
N LYS A 898 -24.61 23.72 22.06
CA LYS A 898 -24.42 24.17 20.67
C LYS A 898 -24.67 23.04 19.67
N ALA A 899 -24.19 21.83 19.98
CA ALA A 899 -24.25 20.68 19.10
C ALA A 899 -25.68 20.19 18.81
N VAL A 900 -26.58 20.17 19.81
CA VAL A 900 -27.98 19.73 19.60
C VAL A 900 -28.96 20.88 19.34
N GLY A 901 -28.49 22.13 19.48
CA GLY A 901 -29.28 23.34 19.22
C GLY A 901 -28.80 24.07 17.95
N PRO A 902 -28.20 25.26 18.07
CA PRO A 902 -28.01 26.18 16.94
C PRO A 902 -27.15 25.61 15.81
N VAL A 903 -26.13 24.79 16.09
CA VAL A 903 -25.28 24.20 15.04
C VAL A 903 -26.05 23.16 14.25
N LEU A 904 -26.82 22.31 14.93
CA LEU A 904 -27.65 21.29 14.29
C LEU A 904 -28.81 21.92 13.50
N GLU A 905 -29.48 22.93 14.06
CA GLU A 905 -30.55 23.66 13.38
C GLU A 905 -30.05 24.33 12.10
N ALA A 906 -28.90 25.00 12.15
CA ALA A 906 -28.26 25.59 10.99
C ALA A 906 -27.87 24.53 9.95
N TYR A 907 -27.38 23.37 10.40
CA TYR A 907 -27.06 22.24 9.53
C TYR A 907 -28.30 21.72 8.81
N ILE A 908 -29.39 21.43 9.56
CA ILE A 908 -30.66 20.94 9.00
C ILE A 908 -31.21 21.93 7.98
N LYS A 909 -31.24 23.22 8.32
CA LYS A 909 -31.70 24.28 7.40
C LYS A 909 -30.87 24.31 6.12
N LYS A 910 -29.55 24.29 6.22
CA LYS A 910 -28.64 24.29 5.07
C LYS A 910 -28.85 23.05 4.18
N MET A 911 -29.04 21.88 4.78
CA MET A 911 -29.31 20.65 4.01
C MET A 911 -30.65 20.71 3.28
N ALA A 912 -31.70 21.26 3.92
CA ALA A 912 -32.99 21.47 3.27
C ALA A 912 -32.89 22.45 2.07
N GLU A 913 -32.10 23.51 2.19
CA GLU A 913 -31.84 24.45 1.09
C GLU A 913 -31.08 23.78 -0.08
N ILE A 914 -30.09 22.93 0.24
CA ILE A 914 -29.33 22.17 -0.76
C ILE A 914 -30.25 21.17 -1.47
N GLU A 915 -31.10 20.47 -0.73
CA GLU A 915 -32.06 19.50 -1.27
C GLU A 915 -33.10 20.18 -2.16
N ASP A 916 -33.66 21.32 -1.74
CA ASP A 916 -34.58 22.12 -2.56
C ASP A 916 -33.90 22.64 -3.85
N SER A 917 -32.66 23.12 -3.75
CA SER A 917 -31.86 23.54 -4.91
C SER A 917 -31.57 22.37 -5.86
N PHE A 918 -31.27 21.19 -5.33
CA PHE A 918 -31.07 19.98 -6.12
C PHE A 918 -32.36 19.57 -6.83
N ASN A 919 -33.48 19.50 -6.11
CA ASN A 919 -34.78 19.15 -6.66
C ASN A 919 -35.23 20.12 -7.76
N LYS A 920 -35.03 21.43 -7.57
CA LYS A 920 -35.29 22.45 -8.60
C LYS A 920 -34.44 22.24 -9.85
N ARG A 921 -33.16 21.94 -9.70
CA ARG A 921 -32.25 21.64 -10.82
C ARG A 921 -32.65 20.35 -11.56
N MET A 922 -33.06 19.32 -10.83
CA MET A 922 -33.54 18.07 -11.43
C MET A 922 -34.86 18.25 -12.18
N ALA A 923 -35.79 19.03 -11.61
CA ALA A 923 -37.04 19.38 -12.29
C ALA A 923 -36.82 20.22 -13.55
N GLN A 924 -35.85 21.15 -13.52
CA GLN A 924 -35.46 21.95 -14.68
C GLN A 924 -34.86 21.07 -15.79
N ARG A 925 -33.95 20.16 -15.45
CA ARG A 925 -33.37 19.19 -16.40
C ARG A 925 -34.43 18.27 -17.00
N ALA A 926 -35.41 17.85 -16.22
CA ALA A 926 -36.53 17.03 -16.70
C ALA A 926 -37.38 17.80 -17.75
N LYS A 927 -37.66 19.09 -17.51
CA LYS A 927 -38.36 19.95 -18.47
C LYS A 927 -37.56 20.16 -19.76
N GLU A 928 -36.26 20.44 -19.64
CA GLU A 928 -35.36 20.61 -20.79
C GLU A 928 -35.26 19.33 -21.63
N ALA A 929 -35.23 18.17 -20.98
CA ALA A 929 -35.25 16.87 -21.66
C ALA A 929 -36.59 16.61 -22.38
N GLU A 930 -37.72 17.00 -21.78
CA GLU A 930 -39.04 16.90 -22.43
C GLU A 930 -39.16 17.83 -23.64
N GLU A 931 -38.66 19.06 -23.55
CA GLU A 931 -38.62 20.01 -24.67
C GLU A 931 -37.70 19.54 -25.80
N ALA A 932 -36.53 18.99 -25.47
CA ALA A 932 -35.62 18.40 -26.45
C ALA A 932 -36.26 17.20 -27.18
N ALA A 933 -36.95 16.33 -26.43
CA ALA A 933 -37.68 15.20 -27.01
C ALA A 933 -38.83 15.65 -27.93
N ARG A 934 -39.57 16.71 -27.56
CA ARG A 934 -40.61 17.30 -28.43
C ARG A 934 -40.01 17.88 -29.71
N LYS A 935 -38.86 18.53 -29.63
CA LYS A 935 -38.18 19.11 -30.79
C LYS A 935 -37.67 18.04 -31.76
N ASP A 936 -37.06 16.98 -31.24
CA ASP A 936 -36.62 15.82 -32.03
C ASP A 936 -37.80 15.10 -32.70
N ALA A 937 -38.93 14.96 -31.99
CA ALA A 937 -40.16 14.41 -32.57
C ALA A 937 -40.71 15.27 -33.72
N ALA A 938 -40.72 16.61 -33.57
CA ALA A 938 -41.17 17.54 -34.61
C ALA A 938 -40.24 17.54 -35.83
N GLU A 939 -38.92 17.44 -35.64
CA GLU A 939 -37.94 17.34 -36.73
C GLU A 939 -38.07 16.02 -37.50
N LYS A 940 -38.33 14.91 -36.80
CA LYS A 940 -38.63 13.61 -37.41
C LYS A 940 -39.93 13.63 -38.22
N GLU A 941 -40.99 14.26 -37.71
CA GLU A 941 -42.27 14.40 -38.43
C GLU A 941 -42.11 15.29 -39.68
N ALA A 942 -41.37 16.39 -39.57
CA ALA A 942 -41.06 17.26 -40.70
C ALA A 942 -40.23 16.55 -41.78
N SER A 943 -39.26 15.72 -41.38
CA SER A 943 -38.48 14.90 -42.31
C SER A 943 -39.30 13.79 -42.96
N ALA A 944 -40.31 13.25 -42.27
CA ALA A 944 -41.22 12.24 -42.80
C ALA A 944 -42.22 12.81 -43.80
N LYS A 945 -42.69 14.06 -43.62
CA LYS A 945 -43.54 14.77 -44.61
C LYS A 945 -42.78 15.22 -45.86
N LYS A 946 -41.44 15.28 -45.80
CA LYS A 946 -40.56 15.72 -46.89
C LYS A 946 -40.04 14.56 -47.75
N LYS A 947 -40.15 13.33 -47.25
CA LYS A 947 -39.96 12.07 -48.00
C LYS A 947 -41.30 11.62 -48.56
#